data_AF-A0A3L7NX80-F1
#
_entry.id   AF-A0A3L7NX80-F1
#
_cell.length_a   1.000
_cell.length_b   1.000
_cell.length_c   1.000
_cell.angle_alpha   90.00
_cell.angle_beta   90.00
_cell.angle_gamma   90.00
#
_symmetry.space_group_name_H-M   'P 1'
#
loop_
_entity.id
_entity.type
_entity.pdbx_description
1 polymer ?
#
loop_
_entity_poly.entity_id
_entity_poly.type
_entity_poly.pdbx_seq_one_letter_code
_entity_poly.pdbx_strand_id
1 'polypeptide(L)'
;MHKFRFATFTLMAVWLISLAPGQGTSQAPRTAEGLLKPKPRPKKEALPSSTLPLLLQNGERIALVGNSTGERFNLFGAFETLLQQRFTDKKLVFRNFSRPADEVGNRQRPSDYTKLDDPLFSFNPDTLLCFFGYNESFQGAAGLPEYERTYEAFLDEYAQKYARDDAGSPPRFVLVSPIAFEKTGDPLLPSASERNAALALYTTATQRVAAKRNLAFVDLFTPTQKPFAGNQGARLTINGCHLNEAGDRVVGALLDNALFGGANPGPANGASYEKLRAAVNDKSWVHQQDYRMLNGWYVYGGRRTWDTETFPREYAKIRAMAAVRDQYVWDIAAGKTVPAQPDDSKTGDLYTPNTRFGVPGQKYSENQEGGPKILPPDELIKSCIVPPGFEIKLFADESKFPEIAKPVQMSFDAKGRLWVSTMPSYPLWKPGDPKPSDKLVILEDTDNDGKADKSTVFYDKLQCPTGFEFFNGGVLVVDQPRILWLKDTDGDDKADQVTHVLDGWATEDTHHTVGAFEFSNSGLLHMLEGVAMSTAIETPWGAFRNFGTPGSYVVDPRTWKVRHFVTPGYGNPWCYVFDQWGQGFCGDGTMASQHWDTPLSGAQYRGRKGLNTVFNTEGMRPVVGSEFLNTRQFPDNIQGQFLYACVINMNGIPRWTFSDDGAGFKGTRVRHNPADPKNPFDLIKSTDKHFRPVDPQIGPDGALWFGDWANPLIGHMQYSQRDPNRDHVHGRIYRLVYKDKPLLKPVTQQGKPVTELLEQFREPEWRTRYRVRRELQARPAAEVLRALDTWVGALDATDPVSERLRTEALWVRQGLHQNDQGLLRQVLASKSPEARAAAVRVIADERDRLANAQELLLTAAKSTQPRVVTEAIRGLSFFSTTQAMDAVLNAMTTWPGDYWVRYTADAALGANLETWRAGYIKGELAKGNPEQARILDGLLAADKRVAGMIPHLQVLLGKDQQPEEAKSKAMQAIVDTKGGEISKGRAVFLRNCTACHKATNEGSEFGPILDKVASRLTPYKLVESMINPNAEVDKKYYATVLSTSDGKTINGLLLSETKDEVVIFDGKQKRTIKTADIEEKQMLKQSSMPEGLAGAMSPGEFLDLMAFLGSLK
;
A
#
# COMPACT_ATOMS: atom_id res chain seq x y z
N MET A 1 -1.68 -17.67 37.41
CA MET A 1 -2.69 -18.41 36.62
C MET A 1 -3.78 -18.92 37.56
N HIS A 2 -4.98 -18.31 37.57
CA HIS A 2 -6.23 -19.00 37.94
C HIS A 2 -7.46 -18.10 37.66
N LYS A 3 -8.33 -18.65 36.79
CA LYS A 3 -9.81 -18.65 36.80
C LYS A 3 -10.59 -17.32 36.74
N PHE A 4 -11.44 -17.17 35.72
CA PHE A 4 -12.93 -17.30 35.74
C PHE A 4 -13.49 -16.67 34.43
N ARG A 5 -13.90 -17.49 33.45
CA ARG A 5 -15.25 -18.03 33.15
C ARG A 5 -16.03 -17.20 32.11
N PHE A 6 -16.33 -17.88 31.01
CA PHE A 6 -17.40 -17.61 30.04
C PHE A 6 -18.75 -17.44 30.74
N ALA A 7 -19.56 -16.48 30.28
CA ALA A 7 -21.02 -16.55 30.36
C ALA A 7 -21.65 -15.85 29.13
N THR A 8 -22.60 -16.58 28.58
CA THR A 8 -23.31 -16.50 27.32
C THR A 8 -24.25 -15.29 27.22
N PHE A 9 -24.36 -14.75 26.01
CA PHE A 9 -25.45 -13.90 25.53
C PHE A 9 -26.80 -14.60 25.69
N THR A 10 -27.82 -13.93 26.27
CA THR A 10 -29.24 -13.86 25.80
C THR A 10 -30.00 -12.87 26.71
N LEU A 11 -31.01 -12.17 26.14
CA LEU A 11 -32.05 -11.31 26.76
C LEU A 11 -31.79 -9.80 26.79
N MET A 12 -32.10 -9.15 25.67
CA MET A 12 -32.75 -7.84 25.69
C MET A 12 -33.90 -7.85 24.69
N ALA A 13 -35.10 -8.15 25.20
CA ALA A 13 -36.36 -7.84 24.57
C ALA A 13 -37.27 -7.26 25.67
N VAL A 14 -38.11 -6.31 25.27
CA VAL A 14 -39.11 -5.59 26.08
C VAL A 14 -38.55 -4.43 26.91
N TRP A 15 -38.56 -3.23 26.33
CA TRP A 15 -39.15 -2.02 26.91
C TRP A 15 -39.45 -1.06 25.74
N LEU A 16 -40.73 -1.03 25.34
CA LEU A 16 -41.34 -0.16 24.34
C LEU A 16 -42.59 0.45 24.99
N ILE A 17 -42.99 1.64 24.52
CA ILE A 17 -44.15 2.49 24.91
C ILE A 17 -43.75 3.60 25.92
N SER A 18 -43.97 4.91 25.73
CA SER A 18 -44.78 5.69 24.77
C SER A 18 -44.18 7.10 24.58
N LEU A 19 -44.12 7.62 23.35
CA LEU A 19 -44.24 9.05 23.06
C LEU A 19 -45.08 9.23 21.79
N ALA A 20 -45.97 10.22 21.82
CA ALA A 20 -47.09 10.44 20.90
C ALA A 20 -46.68 10.75 19.44
N PRO A 21 -47.56 10.48 18.45
CA PRO A 21 -47.23 10.61 17.04
C PRO A 21 -47.41 12.05 16.53
N GLY A 22 -46.31 12.67 16.10
CA GLY A 22 -46.35 13.81 15.18
C GLY A 22 -46.61 13.33 13.76
N GLN A 23 -47.54 13.98 13.07
CA GLN A 23 -47.98 13.64 11.72
C GLN A 23 -46.82 13.69 10.70
N GLY A 24 -46.44 12.53 10.19
CA GLY A 24 -45.60 12.33 9.02
C GLY A 24 -45.78 10.89 8.57
N THR A 25 -46.16 10.68 7.31
CA THR A 25 -46.58 9.40 6.73
C THR A 25 -45.63 8.24 7.07
N SER A 26 -45.99 7.41 8.06
CA SER A 26 -45.20 6.26 8.46
C SER A 26 -45.49 5.06 7.55
N GLN A 27 -44.73 4.91 6.46
CA GLN A 27 -44.52 3.56 5.93
C GLN A 27 -43.74 2.79 7.00
N ALA A 28 -44.20 1.60 7.39
CA ALA A 28 -43.45 0.72 8.28
C ALA A 28 -42.02 0.54 7.75
N PRO A 29 -40.98 0.55 8.61
CA PRO A 29 -39.61 0.44 8.16
C PRO A 29 -39.39 -0.89 7.43
N ARG A 30 -38.97 -0.80 6.16
CA ARG A 30 -38.60 -2.00 5.37
C ARG A 30 -37.25 -2.49 5.86
N THR A 31 -37.10 -3.79 6.02
CA THR A 31 -35.80 -4.40 6.37
C THR A 31 -34.77 -4.17 5.26
N ALA A 32 -33.48 -4.15 5.60
CA ALA A 32 -32.41 -4.07 4.60
C ALA A 32 -32.53 -5.19 3.54
N GLU A 33 -32.92 -6.39 3.96
CA GLU A 33 -33.23 -7.51 3.07
C GLU A 33 -34.36 -7.16 2.09
N GLY A 34 -35.46 -6.57 2.56
CA GLY A 34 -36.57 -6.16 1.68
C GLY A 34 -36.21 -5.04 0.71
N LEU A 35 -35.23 -4.18 1.04
CA LEU A 35 -34.76 -3.09 0.19
C LEU A 35 -33.73 -3.53 -0.86
N LEU A 36 -32.81 -4.42 -0.48
CA LEU A 36 -31.67 -4.81 -1.30
C LEU A 36 -31.90 -6.10 -2.09
N LYS A 37 -32.93 -6.89 -1.74
CA LYS A 37 -33.27 -8.12 -2.46
C LYS A 37 -33.46 -7.83 -3.95
N PRO A 38 -32.66 -8.47 -4.84
CA PRO A 38 -32.83 -8.31 -6.27
C PRO A 38 -34.25 -8.70 -6.69
N LYS A 39 -34.85 -7.88 -7.56
CA LYS A 39 -36.15 -8.22 -8.16
C LYS A 39 -35.91 -9.29 -9.24
N PRO A 40 -36.69 -10.39 -9.26
CA PRO A 40 -36.57 -11.41 -10.30
C PRO A 40 -36.72 -10.79 -11.68
N ARG A 41 -35.83 -11.13 -12.60
CA ARG A 41 -35.89 -10.65 -13.98
C ARG A 41 -36.98 -11.40 -14.79
N PRO A 42 -37.51 -10.77 -15.86
CA PRO A 42 -38.28 -11.50 -16.85
C PRO A 42 -37.45 -12.64 -17.45
N LYS A 43 -38.09 -13.78 -17.70
CA LYS A 43 -37.44 -14.93 -18.36
C LYS A 43 -36.94 -14.53 -19.74
N LYS A 44 -35.64 -14.71 -20.01
CA LYS A 44 -35.04 -14.53 -21.34
C LYS A 44 -34.77 -15.86 -22.03
N GLU A 45 -34.41 -15.78 -23.30
CA GLU A 45 -33.91 -16.93 -24.06
C GLU A 45 -32.57 -17.44 -23.50
N ALA A 46 -32.21 -18.66 -23.89
CA ALA A 46 -30.88 -19.20 -23.60
C ALA A 46 -29.81 -18.33 -24.27
N LEU A 47 -28.70 -18.07 -23.58
CA LEU A 47 -27.61 -17.28 -24.17
C LEU A 47 -27.00 -18.04 -25.36
N PRO A 48 -26.59 -17.34 -26.44
CA PRO A 48 -25.77 -17.94 -27.47
C PRO A 48 -24.47 -18.49 -26.88
N SER A 49 -23.87 -19.49 -27.54
CA SER A 49 -22.59 -20.06 -27.14
C SER A 49 -21.50 -19.00 -26.95
N SER A 50 -20.54 -19.28 -26.07
CA SER A 50 -19.36 -18.43 -25.90
C SER A 50 -18.39 -18.65 -27.06
N THR A 51 -18.68 -18.03 -28.20
CA THR A 51 -17.90 -18.11 -29.44
C THR A 51 -17.77 -16.72 -30.06
N LEU A 52 -16.64 -16.45 -30.72
CA LEU A 52 -16.42 -15.19 -31.44
C LEU A 52 -16.79 -15.34 -32.93
N PRO A 53 -17.40 -14.33 -33.57
CA PRO A 53 -17.93 -13.10 -32.98
C PRO A 53 -19.04 -13.34 -31.96
N LEU A 54 -19.01 -12.60 -30.86
CA LEU A 54 -19.94 -12.72 -29.75
C LEU A 54 -21.33 -12.20 -30.15
N LEU A 55 -22.35 -13.03 -29.99
CA LEU A 55 -23.74 -12.65 -30.26
C LEU A 55 -24.43 -12.20 -28.97
N LEU A 56 -24.90 -10.96 -28.93
CA LEU A 56 -25.58 -10.37 -27.77
C LEU A 56 -27.09 -10.35 -27.94
N GLN A 57 -27.80 -10.54 -26.83
CA GLN A 57 -29.26 -10.45 -26.74
C GLN A 57 -29.71 -9.04 -26.31
N ASN A 58 -30.98 -8.74 -26.57
CA ASN A 58 -31.59 -7.50 -26.07
C ASN A 58 -31.66 -7.50 -24.53
N GLY A 59 -31.24 -6.41 -23.91
CA GLY A 59 -31.18 -6.22 -22.46
C GLY A 59 -30.11 -7.06 -21.76
N GLU A 60 -29.15 -7.62 -22.50
CA GLU A 60 -28.09 -8.45 -21.91
C GLU A 60 -27.24 -7.66 -20.91
N ARG A 61 -26.97 -8.26 -19.74
CA ARG A 61 -26.16 -7.69 -18.67
C ARG A 61 -24.71 -8.16 -18.79
N ILE A 62 -23.79 -7.23 -19.03
CA ILE A 62 -22.36 -7.53 -19.22
C ILE A 62 -21.58 -6.99 -18.02
N ALA A 63 -20.76 -7.85 -17.41
CA ALA A 63 -19.88 -7.51 -16.31
C ALA A 63 -18.40 -7.73 -16.66
N LEU A 64 -17.53 -6.80 -16.24
CA LEU A 64 -16.08 -6.99 -16.24
C LEU A 64 -15.60 -7.41 -14.85
N VAL A 65 -14.69 -8.36 -14.80
CA VAL A 65 -13.96 -8.77 -13.59
C VAL A 65 -12.48 -8.98 -13.93
N GLY A 66 -11.59 -8.65 -13.00
CA GLY A 66 -10.15 -8.78 -13.24
C GLY A 66 -9.34 -7.61 -12.68
N ASN A 67 -8.13 -7.48 -13.23
CA ASN A 67 -7.09 -6.55 -12.78
C ASN A 67 -7.23 -5.12 -13.36
N SER A 68 -6.17 -4.29 -13.25
CA SER A 68 -6.25 -2.87 -13.66
C SER A 68 -6.52 -2.65 -15.14
N THR A 69 -6.21 -3.60 -16.02
CA THR A 69 -6.58 -3.48 -17.44
C THR A 69 -8.10 -3.36 -17.57
N GLY A 70 -8.84 -4.21 -16.84
CA GLY A 70 -10.30 -4.14 -16.78
C GLY A 70 -10.78 -2.90 -16.02
N GLU A 71 -10.15 -2.56 -14.89
CA GLU A 71 -10.60 -1.43 -14.05
C GLU A 71 -10.46 -0.09 -14.76
N ARG A 72 -9.44 0.11 -15.59
CA ARG A 72 -9.23 1.39 -16.30
C ARG A 72 -10.28 1.69 -17.37
N PHE A 73 -11.03 0.70 -17.85
CA PHE A 73 -12.21 0.97 -18.68
C PHE A 73 -13.30 1.75 -17.92
N ASN A 74 -13.31 1.75 -16.57
CA ASN A 74 -14.19 2.62 -15.78
C ASN A 74 -13.76 4.09 -15.78
N LEU A 75 -12.48 4.38 -16.05
CA LEU A 75 -11.96 5.74 -16.03
C LEU A 75 -12.32 6.51 -17.29
N PHE A 76 -12.10 5.88 -18.45
CA PHE A 76 -12.15 6.57 -19.74
C PHE A 76 -13.32 6.13 -20.63
N GLY A 77 -13.88 4.93 -20.39
CA GLY A 77 -15.14 4.48 -20.96
C GLY A 77 -15.13 4.14 -22.45
N ALA A 78 -13.96 4.00 -23.09
CA ALA A 78 -13.91 3.87 -24.55
C ALA A 78 -14.59 2.59 -25.05
N PHE A 79 -14.34 1.46 -24.40
CA PHE A 79 -14.91 0.16 -24.79
C PHE A 79 -16.44 0.15 -24.69
N GLU A 80 -17.02 0.57 -23.56
CA GLU A 80 -18.47 0.59 -23.44
C GLU A 80 -19.11 1.57 -24.44
N THR A 81 -18.48 2.72 -24.68
CA THR A 81 -19.00 3.68 -25.68
C THR A 81 -19.13 3.03 -27.05
N LEU A 82 -18.11 2.29 -27.49
CA LEU A 82 -18.14 1.54 -28.75
C LEU A 82 -19.21 0.44 -28.75
N LEU A 83 -19.36 -0.26 -27.62
CA LEU A 83 -20.38 -1.30 -27.44
C LEU A 83 -21.80 -0.74 -27.61
N GLN A 84 -22.11 0.38 -26.96
CA GLN A 84 -23.43 1.02 -27.03
C GLN A 84 -23.70 1.61 -28.42
N GLN A 85 -22.66 2.13 -29.08
CA GLN A 85 -22.74 2.64 -30.45
C GLN A 85 -22.96 1.53 -31.48
N ARG A 86 -22.39 0.34 -31.26
CA ARG A 86 -22.56 -0.82 -32.15
C ARG A 86 -23.97 -1.41 -32.05
N PHE A 87 -24.54 -1.41 -30.85
CA PHE A 87 -25.79 -2.12 -30.54
C PHE A 87 -26.88 -1.16 -30.02
N THR A 88 -27.20 -0.14 -30.81
CA THR A 88 -28.17 0.91 -30.45
C THR A 88 -29.59 0.37 -30.19
N ASP A 89 -29.93 -0.80 -30.72
CA ASP A 89 -31.22 -1.47 -30.58
C ASP A 89 -31.29 -2.46 -29.41
N LYS A 90 -30.15 -2.86 -28.83
CA LYS A 90 -30.08 -3.96 -27.85
C LYS A 90 -30.25 -3.53 -26.39
N LYS A 91 -30.20 -2.23 -26.06
CA LYS A 91 -30.33 -1.72 -24.67
C LYS A 91 -29.45 -2.49 -23.67
N LEU A 92 -28.16 -2.62 -23.98
CA LEU A 92 -27.21 -3.40 -23.19
C LEU A 92 -26.96 -2.73 -21.83
N VAL A 93 -26.93 -3.51 -20.76
CA VAL A 93 -26.61 -3.00 -19.41
C VAL A 93 -25.18 -3.43 -19.08
N PHE A 94 -24.29 -2.47 -18.85
CA PHE A 94 -22.87 -2.75 -18.61
C PHE A 94 -22.44 -2.30 -17.22
N ARG A 95 -21.66 -3.14 -16.51
CA ARG A 95 -21.05 -2.84 -15.21
C ARG A 95 -19.63 -3.39 -15.15
N ASN A 96 -18.77 -2.81 -14.34
CA ASN A 96 -17.38 -3.22 -14.26
C ASN A 96 -16.94 -3.26 -12.80
N PHE A 97 -16.61 -4.47 -12.37
CA PHE A 97 -16.25 -4.84 -11.01
C PHE A 97 -14.76 -5.15 -10.85
N SER A 98 -13.97 -4.92 -11.90
CA SER A 98 -12.52 -5.11 -11.89
C SER A 98 -11.88 -4.24 -10.81
N ARG A 99 -10.81 -4.74 -10.19
CA ARG A 99 -10.01 -4.03 -9.20
C ARG A 99 -8.52 -4.25 -9.45
N PRO A 100 -7.67 -3.23 -9.21
CA PRO A 100 -6.23 -3.40 -9.28
C PRO A 100 -5.75 -4.56 -8.40
N ALA A 101 -4.69 -5.25 -8.85
CA ALA A 101 -4.10 -6.37 -8.14
C ALA A 101 -5.07 -7.56 -7.95
N ASP A 102 -6.16 -7.69 -8.70
CA ASP A 102 -6.92 -8.94 -8.71
C ASP A 102 -6.15 -10.02 -9.47
N GLU A 103 -6.06 -11.21 -8.85
CA GLU A 103 -5.60 -12.46 -9.46
C GLU A 103 -6.77 -13.46 -9.49
N VAL A 104 -6.68 -14.50 -10.32
CA VAL A 104 -7.72 -15.53 -10.38
C VAL A 104 -7.85 -16.30 -9.05
N GLY A 105 -6.75 -16.46 -8.32
CA GLY A 105 -6.76 -17.12 -7.00
C GLY A 105 -6.91 -16.16 -5.82
N ASN A 106 -6.69 -14.84 -6.02
CA ASN A 106 -6.59 -13.88 -4.93
C ASN A 106 -7.22 -12.53 -5.30
N ARG A 107 -8.42 -12.30 -4.78
CA ARG A 107 -9.21 -11.07 -4.95
C ARG A 107 -9.43 -10.43 -3.58
N GLN A 108 -8.41 -9.78 -3.04
CA GLN A 108 -8.49 -9.17 -1.71
C GLN A 108 -9.66 -8.17 -1.62
N ARG A 109 -10.49 -8.27 -0.58
CA ARG A 109 -11.63 -7.38 -0.34
C ARG A 109 -11.67 -6.94 1.13
N PRO A 110 -12.44 -5.89 1.45
CA PRO A 110 -12.70 -5.50 2.85
C PRO A 110 -13.34 -6.61 3.67
N SER A 111 -13.15 -6.57 4.99
CA SER A 111 -13.89 -7.43 5.92
C SER A 111 -15.41 -7.25 5.76
N ASP A 112 -16.15 -8.36 5.77
CA ASP A 112 -17.60 -8.42 5.56
C ASP A 112 -18.08 -7.89 4.19
N TYR A 113 -17.18 -7.64 3.22
CA TYR A 113 -17.58 -7.38 1.84
C TYR A 113 -18.51 -8.51 1.35
N THR A 114 -19.62 -8.15 0.72
CA THR A 114 -20.72 -9.03 0.29
C THR A 114 -21.64 -9.64 1.36
N LYS A 115 -21.42 -9.39 2.66
CA LYS A 115 -22.24 -10.02 3.72
C LYS A 115 -23.64 -9.44 3.84
N LEU A 116 -23.78 -8.12 3.71
CA LEU A 116 -25.07 -7.44 3.68
C LEU A 116 -25.77 -7.63 2.33
N ASP A 117 -25.00 -7.47 1.26
CA ASP A 117 -25.44 -7.48 -0.12
C ASP A 117 -24.20 -7.67 -1.02
N ASP A 118 -24.33 -8.47 -2.07
CA ASP A 118 -23.28 -8.74 -3.05
C ASP A 118 -23.61 -7.97 -4.35
N PRO A 119 -22.86 -6.93 -4.71
CA PRO A 119 -23.21 -6.07 -5.84
C PRO A 119 -23.10 -6.79 -7.19
N LEU A 120 -22.23 -7.81 -7.31
CA LEU A 120 -22.14 -8.61 -8.54
C LEU A 120 -23.32 -9.60 -8.62
N PHE A 121 -23.69 -10.22 -7.50
CA PHE A 121 -24.90 -11.05 -7.42
C PHE A 121 -26.16 -10.24 -7.72
N SER A 122 -26.29 -9.05 -7.14
CA SER A 122 -27.40 -8.14 -7.35
C SER A 122 -27.48 -7.62 -8.78
N PHE A 123 -26.34 -7.46 -9.46
CA PHE A 123 -26.30 -7.18 -10.89
C PHE A 123 -26.73 -8.39 -11.74
N ASN A 124 -26.45 -9.62 -11.30
CA ASN A 124 -26.76 -10.88 -11.98
C ASN A 124 -26.38 -10.86 -13.48
N PRO A 125 -25.06 -10.92 -13.79
CA PRO A 125 -24.57 -10.78 -15.16
C PRO A 125 -25.02 -11.94 -16.04
N ASP A 126 -25.34 -11.64 -17.29
CA ASP A 126 -25.56 -12.62 -18.34
C ASP A 126 -24.22 -13.03 -18.97
N THR A 127 -23.30 -12.08 -19.17
CA THR A 127 -21.94 -12.30 -19.69
C THR A 127 -20.87 -11.69 -18.77
N LEU A 128 -19.78 -12.44 -18.55
CA LEU A 128 -18.59 -12.02 -17.81
C LEU A 128 -17.38 -11.93 -18.75
N LEU A 129 -16.73 -10.77 -18.80
CA LEU A 129 -15.43 -10.58 -19.43
C LEU A 129 -14.33 -10.63 -18.34
N CYS A 130 -13.41 -11.57 -18.46
CA CYS A 130 -12.43 -11.89 -17.41
C CYS A 130 -11.01 -11.43 -17.77
N PHE A 131 -10.48 -10.44 -17.05
CA PHE A 131 -9.17 -9.80 -17.27
C PHE A 131 -8.14 -10.25 -16.23
N PHE A 132 -7.52 -11.41 -16.44
CA PHE A 132 -6.51 -11.97 -15.54
C PHE A 132 -5.21 -12.32 -16.27
N GLY A 133 -4.15 -12.65 -15.53
CA GLY A 133 -2.87 -13.10 -16.07
C GLY A 133 -1.74 -12.07 -15.96
N TYR A 134 -2.05 -10.77 -15.81
CA TYR A 134 -0.99 -9.76 -15.62
C TYR A 134 -0.27 -9.94 -14.29
N ASN A 135 -1.02 -9.99 -13.18
CA ASN A 135 -0.44 -10.11 -11.83
C ASN A 135 0.23 -11.48 -11.62
N GLU A 136 -0.37 -12.53 -12.16
CA GLU A 136 0.15 -13.89 -12.07
C GLU A 136 1.44 -14.06 -12.87
N SER A 137 1.63 -13.27 -13.94
CA SER A 137 2.85 -13.34 -14.77
C SER A 137 4.15 -13.05 -14.02
N PHE A 138 4.09 -12.41 -12.86
CA PHE A 138 5.26 -12.20 -12.00
C PHE A 138 5.81 -13.49 -11.37
N GLN A 139 5.04 -14.59 -11.38
CA GLN A 139 5.50 -15.92 -10.97
C GLN A 139 6.31 -16.64 -12.07
N GLY A 140 6.39 -16.06 -13.27
CA GLY A 140 7.08 -16.65 -14.42
C GLY A 140 6.47 -17.99 -14.85
N ALA A 141 7.26 -18.83 -15.53
CA ALA A 141 6.81 -20.12 -16.05
C ALA A 141 6.40 -21.11 -14.95
N ALA A 142 6.97 -21.00 -13.75
CA ALA A 142 6.68 -21.89 -12.63
C ALA A 142 5.24 -21.76 -12.11
N GLY A 143 4.60 -20.60 -12.28
CA GLY A 143 3.23 -20.35 -11.84
C GLY A 143 2.13 -20.87 -12.78
N LEU A 144 2.47 -21.29 -14.02
CA LEU A 144 1.47 -21.64 -15.03
C LEU A 144 0.52 -22.79 -14.63
N PRO A 145 0.99 -23.91 -14.03
CA PRO A 145 0.09 -25.01 -13.66
C PRO A 145 -0.95 -24.58 -12.62
N GLU A 146 -0.53 -23.80 -11.63
CA GLU A 146 -1.42 -23.29 -10.59
C GLU A 146 -2.37 -22.23 -11.13
N TYR A 147 -1.91 -21.37 -12.06
CA TYR A 147 -2.76 -20.40 -12.73
C TYR A 147 -3.90 -21.06 -13.50
N GLU A 148 -3.63 -22.06 -14.34
CA GLU A 148 -4.68 -22.75 -15.10
C GLU A 148 -5.68 -23.46 -14.18
N ARG A 149 -5.17 -24.15 -13.16
CA ARG A 149 -6.00 -24.85 -12.16
C ARG A 149 -6.91 -23.89 -11.41
N THR A 150 -6.37 -22.77 -10.94
CA THR A 150 -7.14 -21.75 -10.21
C THR A 150 -8.13 -21.03 -11.12
N TYR A 151 -7.81 -20.86 -12.41
CA TYR A 151 -8.75 -20.32 -13.40
C TYR A 151 -9.95 -21.22 -13.63
N GLU A 152 -9.74 -22.53 -13.80
CA GLU A 152 -10.86 -23.47 -13.90
C GLU A 152 -11.75 -23.45 -12.64
N ALA A 153 -11.13 -23.42 -11.45
CA ALA A 153 -11.86 -23.33 -10.18
C ALA A 153 -12.66 -22.02 -10.07
N PHE A 154 -12.11 -20.90 -10.52
CA PHE A 154 -12.82 -19.62 -10.58
C PHE A 154 -14.05 -19.68 -11.50
N LEU A 155 -13.93 -20.32 -12.67
CA LEU A 155 -15.06 -20.47 -13.59
C LEU A 155 -16.18 -21.30 -12.97
N ASP A 156 -15.84 -22.40 -12.29
CA ASP A 156 -16.82 -23.23 -11.60
C ASP A 156 -17.47 -22.48 -10.42
N GLU A 157 -16.68 -21.78 -9.61
CA GLU A 157 -17.17 -20.95 -8.49
C GLU A 157 -18.14 -19.87 -8.98
N TYR A 158 -17.77 -19.11 -10.02
CA TYR A 158 -18.60 -18.01 -10.53
C TYR A 158 -19.83 -18.53 -11.28
N ALA A 159 -19.72 -19.67 -11.97
CA ALA A 159 -20.85 -20.33 -12.61
C ALA A 159 -21.93 -20.71 -11.57
N GLN A 160 -21.50 -21.22 -10.42
CA GLN A 160 -22.39 -21.61 -9.33
C GLN A 160 -22.94 -20.38 -8.58
N LYS A 161 -22.06 -19.46 -8.18
CA LYS A 161 -22.41 -18.33 -7.31
C LYS A 161 -23.31 -17.30 -8.02
N TYR A 162 -23.09 -17.09 -9.32
CA TYR A 162 -23.78 -16.06 -10.10
C TYR A 162 -24.62 -16.65 -11.24
N ALA A 163 -25.22 -17.83 -11.01
CA ALA A 163 -26.19 -18.40 -11.93
C ALA A 163 -27.30 -17.37 -12.23
N ARG A 164 -27.73 -17.33 -13.49
CA ARG A 164 -28.75 -16.41 -13.97
C ARG A 164 -30.07 -16.67 -13.25
N ASP A 165 -30.66 -15.65 -12.64
CA ASP A 165 -31.91 -15.77 -11.87
C ASP A 165 -33.14 -16.16 -12.73
N ASP A 166 -33.07 -15.93 -14.04
CA ASP A 166 -34.17 -16.10 -14.98
C ASP A 166 -34.19 -17.50 -15.62
N ALA A 167 -33.05 -18.19 -15.63
CA ALA A 167 -32.87 -19.49 -16.28
C ALA A 167 -32.17 -20.54 -15.42
N GLY A 168 -31.53 -20.17 -14.31
CA GLY A 168 -30.67 -21.04 -13.49
C GLY A 168 -29.36 -21.48 -14.16
N SER A 169 -29.13 -21.09 -15.42
CA SER A 169 -27.91 -21.39 -16.17
C SER A 169 -26.74 -20.50 -15.71
N PRO A 170 -25.49 -20.94 -15.86
CA PRO A 170 -24.33 -20.09 -15.59
C PRO A 170 -24.28 -18.86 -16.52
N PRO A 171 -23.58 -17.79 -16.12
CA PRO A 171 -23.25 -16.69 -17.02
C PRO A 171 -22.34 -17.20 -18.15
N ARG A 172 -22.36 -16.51 -19.28
CA ARG A 172 -21.44 -16.74 -20.39
C ARG A 172 -20.09 -16.10 -20.07
N PHE A 173 -19.02 -16.91 -20.04
CA PHE A 173 -17.66 -16.40 -19.79
C PHE A 173 -16.92 -16.13 -21.09
N VAL A 174 -16.21 -15.00 -21.16
CA VAL A 174 -15.22 -14.69 -22.19
C VAL A 174 -13.90 -14.39 -21.50
N LEU A 175 -12.85 -15.14 -21.85
CA LEU A 175 -11.53 -14.95 -21.24
C LEU A 175 -10.73 -13.97 -22.08
N VAL A 176 -10.18 -12.94 -21.46
CA VAL A 176 -9.41 -11.89 -22.14
C VAL A 176 -7.95 -12.00 -21.71
N SER A 177 -7.02 -12.03 -22.65
CA SER A 177 -5.59 -12.04 -22.33
C SER A 177 -5.13 -10.69 -21.74
N PRO A 178 -4.00 -10.68 -21.02
CA PRO A 178 -3.32 -9.42 -20.67
C PRO A 178 -2.97 -8.60 -21.92
N ILE A 179 -2.82 -7.28 -21.77
CA ILE A 179 -2.16 -6.46 -22.80
C ILE A 179 -0.64 -6.65 -22.76
N ALA A 180 0.06 -6.31 -23.84
CA ALA A 180 1.51 -6.20 -23.84
C ALA A 180 1.97 -5.10 -22.87
N PHE A 181 3.21 -5.18 -22.42
CA PHE A 181 3.91 -4.12 -21.70
C PHE A 181 4.54 -3.15 -22.72
N GLU A 182 4.21 -1.86 -22.62
CA GLU A 182 4.73 -0.80 -23.48
C GLU A 182 6.20 -0.51 -23.22
N LYS A 183 6.96 -0.34 -24.30
CA LYS A 183 8.36 0.10 -24.23
C LYS A 183 8.41 1.58 -23.85
N THR A 184 8.63 1.85 -22.56
CA THR A 184 8.62 3.21 -22.00
C THR A 184 9.88 4.03 -22.34
N GLY A 185 11.01 3.35 -22.58
CA GLY A 185 12.33 3.98 -22.73
C GLY A 185 12.89 4.53 -21.41
N ASP A 186 12.18 4.35 -20.30
CA ASP A 186 12.61 4.81 -18.98
C ASP A 186 13.45 3.72 -18.29
N PRO A 187 14.74 3.96 -18.00
CA PRO A 187 15.60 2.97 -17.36
C PRO A 187 15.20 2.68 -15.90
N LEU A 188 14.31 3.49 -15.32
CA LEU A 188 13.79 3.32 -13.97
C LEU A 188 12.55 2.41 -13.92
N LEU A 189 12.04 1.95 -15.07
CA LEU A 189 10.92 1.03 -15.20
C LEU A 189 11.37 -0.35 -15.73
N PRO A 190 10.55 -1.40 -15.58
CA PRO A 190 10.89 -2.74 -16.08
C PRO A 190 11.14 -2.79 -17.59
N SER A 191 11.99 -3.73 -18.01
CA SER A 191 12.20 -4.00 -19.42
C SER A 191 10.95 -4.58 -20.07
N ALA A 192 10.48 -3.92 -21.15
CA ALA A 192 9.34 -4.41 -21.92
C ALA A 192 9.60 -5.80 -22.53
N SER A 193 10.83 -6.13 -22.91
CA SER A 193 11.14 -7.45 -23.48
C SER A 193 10.95 -8.57 -22.45
N GLU A 194 11.47 -8.39 -21.24
CA GLU A 194 11.35 -9.35 -20.15
C GLU A 194 9.90 -9.50 -19.71
N ARG A 195 9.17 -8.38 -19.54
CA ARG A 195 7.76 -8.40 -19.16
C ARG A 195 6.89 -9.05 -20.22
N ASN A 196 7.10 -8.74 -21.50
CA ASN A 196 6.33 -9.34 -22.59
C ASN A 196 6.61 -10.84 -22.76
N ALA A 197 7.82 -11.31 -22.48
CA ALA A 197 8.10 -12.75 -22.46
C ALA A 197 7.27 -13.49 -21.41
N ALA A 198 7.12 -12.93 -20.21
CA ALA A 198 6.26 -13.50 -19.17
C ALA A 198 4.77 -13.42 -19.54
N LEU A 199 4.29 -12.27 -20.02
CA LEU A 199 2.88 -12.06 -20.39
C LEU A 199 2.42 -12.96 -21.54
N ALA A 200 3.31 -13.28 -22.49
CA ALA A 200 3.02 -14.23 -23.55
C ALA A 200 2.66 -15.63 -23.00
N LEU A 201 3.38 -16.10 -21.97
CA LEU A 201 3.11 -17.41 -21.35
C LEU A 201 1.70 -17.48 -20.74
N TYR A 202 1.28 -16.41 -20.05
CA TYR A 202 -0.03 -16.34 -19.40
C TYR A 202 -1.16 -16.07 -20.40
N THR A 203 -0.87 -15.41 -21.51
CA THR A 203 -1.77 -15.32 -22.67
C THR A 203 -2.08 -16.71 -23.22
N THR A 204 -1.05 -17.52 -23.49
CA THR A 204 -1.23 -18.90 -23.99
C THR A 204 -1.93 -19.79 -22.96
N ALA A 205 -1.62 -19.66 -21.67
CA ALA A 205 -2.30 -20.42 -20.62
C ALA A 205 -3.80 -20.09 -20.55
N THR A 206 -4.15 -18.80 -20.63
CA THR A 206 -5.56 -18.36 -20.66
C THR A 206 -6.29 -18.91 -21.90
N GLN A 207 -5.62 -18.92 -23.05
CA GLN A 207 -6.15 -19.54 -24.27
C GLN A 207 -6.40 -21.05 -24.10
N ARG A 208 -5.50 -21.78 -23.44
CA ARG A 208 -5.67 -23.21 -23.16
C ARG A 208 -6.87 -23.47 -22.25
N VAL A 209 -7.05 -22.68 -21.18
CA VAL A 209 -8.22 -22.77 -20.30
C VAL A 209 -9.51 -22.52 -21.08
N ALA A 210 -9.54 -21.47 -21.91
CA ALA A 210 -10.69 -21.16 -22.75
C ALA A 210 -11.03 -22.31 -23.71
N ALA A 211 -10.03 -22.86 -24.41
CA ALA A 211 -10.21 -23.98 -25.33
C ALA A 211 -10.72 -25.23 -24.60
N LYS A 212 -10.15 -25.56 -23.43
CA LYS A 212 -10.58 -26.70 -22.60
C LYS A 212 -12.05 -26.57 -22.16
N ARG A 213 -12.51 -25.35 -21.89
CA ARG A 213 -13.88 -25.07 -21.43
C ARG A 213 -14.84 -24.69 -22.56
N ASN A 214 -14.39 -24.73 -23.82
CA ASN A 214 -15.15 -24.28 -25.00
C ASN A 214 -15.70 -22.84 -24.84
N LEU A 215 -14.85 -21.93 -24.36
CA LEU A 215 -15.17 -20.53 -24.14
C LEU A 215 -14.49 -19.63 -25.18
N ALA A 216 -15.10 -18.48 -25.45
CA ALA A 216 -14.49 -17.44 -26.25
C ALA A 216 -13.21 -16.92 -25.56
N PHE A 217 -12.15 -16.77 -26.35
CA PHE A 217 -10.89 -16.18 -25.93
C PHE A 217 -10.59 -14.96 -26.79
N VAL A 218 -10.38 -13.81 -26.15
CA VAL A 218 -9.96 -12.58 -26.81
C VAL A 218 -8.48 -12.34 -26.53
N ASP A 219 -7.68 -12.27 -27.59
CA ASP A 219 -6.28 -11.90 -27.49
C ASP A 219 -6.07 -10.39 -27.62
N LEU A 220 -5.73 -9.73 -26.51
CA LEU A 220 -5.27 -8.34 -26.49
C LEU A 220 -3.74 -8.21 -26.46
N PHE A 221 -3.01 -9.23 -26.03
CA PHE A 221 -1.55 -9.22 -25.95
C PHE A 221 -0.91 -8.98 -27.32
N THR A 222 -1.16 -9.88 -28.28
CA THR A 222 -0.55 -9.82 -29.61
C THR A 222 -0.86 -8.50 -30.34
N PRO A 223 -2.12 -8.03 -30.46
CA PRO A 223 -2.40 -6.81 -31.20
C PRO A 223 -1.89 -5.54 -30.50
N THR A 224 -1.68 -5.55 -29.18
CA THR A 224 -1.10 -4.40 -28.48
C THR A 224 0.41 -4.29 -28.64
N GLN A 225 1.13 -5.37 -28.98
CA GLN A 225 2.59 -5.31 -29.17
C GLN A 225 3.04 -4.24 -30.18
N LYS A 226 2.35 -4.13 -31.32
CA LYS A 226 2.71 -3.15 -32.36
C LYS A 226 2.57 -1.69 -31.89
N PRO A 227 1.40 -1.24 -31.37
CA PRO A 227 1.30 0.12 -30.83
C PRO A 227 2.21 0.34 -29.61
N PHE A 228 2.59 -0.71 -28.89
CA PHE A 228 3.41 -0.63 -27.67
C PHE A 228 4.92 -0.77 -27.87
N ALA A 229 5.38 -1.13 -29.08
CA ALA A 229 6.80 -1.33 -29.38
C ALA A 229 7.62 -0.02 -29.42
N GLY A 230 6.95 1.12 -29.59
CA GLY A 230 7.50 2.48 -29.55
C GLY A 230 8.46 2.83 -30.70
N ASN A 231 8.10 3.84 -31.51
CA ASN A 231 9.05 4.84 -32.06
C ASN A 231 8.44 6.02 -32.88
N GLN A 232 7.12 6.20 -33.01
CA GLN A 232 6.54 7.36 -33.76
C GLN A 232 5.17 7.89 -33.24
N GLY A 233 4.76 7.66 -31.99
CA GLY A 233 3.45 8.10 -31.46
C GLY A 233 3.46 8.51 -29.99
N ALA A 234 2.32 9.01 -29.48
CA ALA A 234 2.12 9.33 -28.07
C ALA A 234 2.12 8.07 -27.20
N ARG A 235 2.66 8.15 -25.97
CA ARG A 235 2.62 7.05 -24.99
C ARG A 235 1.17 6.61 -24.73
N LEU A 236 0.92 5.32 -24.66
CA LEU A 236 -0.41 4.74 -24.44
C LEU A 236 -0.62 4.23 -23.00
N THR A 237 0.46 4.08 -22.25
CA THR A 237 0.46 3.78 -20.83
C THR A 237 1.24 4.85 -20.07
N ILE A 238 0.98 4.96 -18.77
CA ILE A 238 1.74 5.88 -17.90
C ILE A 238 3.06 5.27 -17.42
N ASN A 239 3.16 3.93 -17.36
CA ASN A 239 4.27 3.21 -16.73
C ASN A 239 4.55 1.82 -17.34
N GLY A 240 4.09 1.58 -18.57
CA GLY A 240 4.29 0.33 -19.31
C GLY A 240 3.08 -0.61 -19.26
N CYS A 241 2.25 -0.58 -18.23
CA CYS A 241 1.11 -1.50 -18.08
C CYS A 241 -0.23 -0.82 -17.81
N HIS A 242 -0.24 0.39 -17.26
CA HIS A 242 -1.47 1.09 -16.91
C HIS A 242 -1.89 2.06 -18.02
N LEU A 243 -3.00 1.77 -18.71
CA LEU A 243 -3.50 2.55 -19.85
C LEU A 243 -3.82 4.00 -19.48
N ASN A 244 -3.33 4.97 -20.24
CA ASN A 244 -3.87 6.32 -20.19
C ASN A 244 -5.12 6.43 -21.10
N GLU A 245 -5.74 7.60 -21.22
CA GLU A 245 -6.95 7.76 -22.05
C GLU A 245 -6.72 7.36 -23.52
N ALA A 246 -5.55 7.67 -24.09
CA ALA A 246 -5.23 7.28 -25.47
C ALA A 246 -5.08 5.75 -25.60
N GLY A 247 -4.41 5.12 -24.63
CA GLY A 247 -4.32 3.66 -24.55
C GLY A 247 -5.66 2.98 -24.37
N ASP A 248 -6.54 3.52 -23.52
CA ASP A 248 -7.91 3.01 -23.31
C ASP A 248 -8.71 3.01 -24.62
N ARG A 249 -8.59 4.06 -25.43
CA ARG A 249 -9.23 4.13 -26.76
C ARG A 249 -8.69 3.07 -27.71
N VAL A 250 -7.36 2.90 -27.77
CA VAL A 250 -6.73 1.89 -28.63
C VAL A 250 -7.13 0.48 -28.21
N VAL A 251 -6.96 0.15 -26.92
CA VAL A 251 -7.26 -1.18 -26.39
C VAL A 251 -8.76 -1.46 -26.41
N GLY A 252 -9.61 -0.48 -26.11
CA GLY A 252 -11.06 -0.58 -26.20
C GLY A 252 -11.54 -0.89 -27.62
N ALA A 253 -10.93 -0.27 -28.64
CA ALA A 253 -11.23 -0.58 -30.05
C ALA A 253 -10.74 -1.98 -30.46
N LEU A 254 -9.55 -2.40 -29.98
CA LEU A 254 -9.06 -3.76 -30.21
C LEU A 254 -9.99 -4.81 -29.57
N LEU A 255 -10.47 -4.55 -28.35
CA LEU A 255 -11.42 -5.40 -27.64
C LEU A 255 -12.77 -5.47 -28.37
N ASP A 256 -13.34 -4.34 -28.80
CA ASP A 256 -14.58 -4.29 -29.58
C ASP A 256 -14.46 -5.10 -30.88
N ASN A 257 -13.38 -4.88 -31.64
CA ASN A 257 -13.16 -5.58 -32.90
C ASN A 257 -12.98 -7.09 -32.70
N ALA A 258 -12.23 -7.50 -31.68
CA ALA A 258 -11.99 -8.90 -31.38
C ALA A 258 -13.27 -9.61 -30.88
N LEU A 259 -14.11 -8.92 -30.11
CA LEU A 259 -15.37 -9.47 -29.63
C LEU A 259 -16.40 -9.64 -30.75
N PHE A 260 -16.57 -8.64 -31.63
CA PHE A 260 -17.75 -8.58 -32.51
C PHE A 260 -17.46 -8.74 -34.00
N GLY A 261 -16.18 -8.84 -34.39
CA GLY A 261 -15.80 -9.05 -35.78
C GLY A 261 -15.98 -7.80 -36.65
N GLY A 262 -14.88 -7.22 -37.10
CA GLY A 262 -14.88 -6.05 -37.98
C GLY A 262 -15.02 -4.72 -37.23
N ALA A 263 -14.74 -3.63 -37.95
CA ALA A 263 -14.72 -2.28 -37.41
C ALA A 263 -16.10 -1.85 -36.86
N ASN A 264 -16.09 -1.02 -35.81
CA ASN A 264 -17.29 -0.39 -35.30
C ASN A 264 -17.95 0.47 -36.41
N PRO A 265 -19.29 0.42 -36.57
CA PRO A 265 -19.97 1.17 -37.63
C PRO A 265 -19.93 2.69 -37.47
N GLY A 266 -19.65 3.21 -36.26
CA GLY A 266 -19.49 4.64 -36.02
C GLY A 266 -18.04 5.04 -35.67
N PRO A 267 -17.70 6.34 -35.75
CA PRO A 267 -16.38 6.81 -35.40
C PRO A 267 -16.08 6.62 -33.90
N ALA A 268 -14.83 6.34 -33.56
CA ALA A 268 -14.34 6.25 -32.18
C ALA A 268 -13.93 7.63 -31.59
N ASN A 269 -14.45 8.71 -32.18
CA ASN A 269 -14.12 10.10 -31.89
C ASN A 269 -15.25 11.05 -32.35
N GLY A 270 -15.08 12.34 -32.10
CA GLY A 270 -16.04 13.39 -32.50
C GLY A 270 -17.11 13.67 -31.46
N ALA A 271 -17.91 14.71 -31.69
CA ALA A 271 -18.83 15.25 -30.68
C ALA A 271 -19.89 14.24 -30.19
N SER A 272 -20.45 13.43 -31.09
CA SER A 272 -21.44 12.41 -30.72
C SER A 272 -20.85 11.30 -29.86
N TYR A 273 -19.65 10.83 -30.21
CA TYR A 273 -18.92 9.82 -29.43
C TYR A 273 -18.56 10.37 -28.04
N GLU A 274 -18.01 11.59 -27.96
CA GLU A 274 -17.64 12.19 -26.68
C GLU A 274 -18.85 12.47 -25.79
N LYS A 275 -20.00 12.84 -26.37
CA LYS A 275 -21.26 12.99 -25.63
C LYS A 275 -21.70 11.65 -25.03
N LEU A 276 -21.65 10.56 -25.81
CA LEU A 276 -22.00 9.22 -25.32
C LEU A 276 -21.00 8.74 -24.25
N ARG A 277 -19.70 8.95 -24.48
CA ARG A 277 -18.64 8.58 -23.54
C ARG A 277 -18.73 9.33 -22.22
N ALA A 278 -19.06 10.62 -22.25
CA ALA A 278 -19.29 11.39 -21.03
C ALA A 278 -20.44 10.79 -20.18
N ALA A 279 -21.54 10.35 -20.82
CA ALA A 279 -22.63 9.67 -20.14
C ALA A 279 -22.23 8.29 -19.59
N VAL A 280 -21.42 7.54 -20.35
CA VAL A 280 -20.81 6.27 -19.89
C VAL A 280 -19.95 6.49 -18.65
N ASN A 281 -19.06 7.49 -18.66
CA ASN A 281 -18.18 7.80 -17.53
C ASN A 281 -18.96 8.28 -16.31
N ASP A 282 -20.04 9.06 -16.50
CA ASP A 282 -20.94 9.45 -15.40
C ASP A 282 -21.60 8.23 -14.75
N LYS A 283 -22.09 7.29 -15.56
CA LYS A 283 -22.63 6.02 -15.10
C LYS A 283 -21.59 5.17 -14.36
N SER A 284 -20.38 5.07 -14.89
CA SER A 284 -19.28 4.32 -14.25
C SER A 284 -18.94 4.89 -12.88
N TRP A 285 -18.92 6.22 -12.73
CA TRP A 285 -18.71 6.86 -11.44
C TRP A 285 -19.83 6.53 -10.43
N VAL A 286 -21.10 6.58 -10.83
CA VAL A 286 -22.23 6.20 -9.96
C VAL A 286 -22.14 4.73 -9.57
N HIS A 287 -21.82 3.84 -10.52
CA HIS A 287 -21.65 2.42 -10.24
C HIS A 287 -20.50 2.14 -9.26
N GLN A 288 -19.40 2.91 -9.32
CA GLN A 288 -18.30 2.76 -8.37
C GLN A 288 -18.77 2.92 -6.92
N GLN A 289 -19.78 3.77 -6.68
CA GLN A 289 -20.37 3.95 -5.35
C GLN A 289 -21.22 2.74 -4.88
N ASP A 290 -21.56 1.81 -5.76
CA ASP A 290 -22.25 0.56 -5.39
C ASP A 290 -21.25 -0.48 -4.85
N TYR A 291 -20.16 -0.74 -5.58
CA TYR A 291 -19.25 -1.82 -5.21
C TYR A 291 -17.97 -1.38 -4.48
N ARG A 292 -17.61 -0.10 -4.52
CA ARG A 292 -16.37 0.45 -3.96
C ARG A 292 -16.53 1.88 -3.47
N MET A 293 -17.61 2.13 -2.72
CA MET A 293 -17.87 3.43 -2.11
C MET A 293 -16.81 3.77 -1.05
N LEU A 294 -16.51 5.06 -0.96
CA LEU A 294 -15.75 5.65 0.13
C LEU A 294 -16.47 5.44 1.48
N ASN A 295 -15.76 5.15 2.56
CA ASN A 295 -16.35 4.78 3.85
C ASN A 295 -17.22 3.49 3.81
N GLY A 296 -16.99 2.61 2.83
CA GLY A 296 -17.78 1.39 2.65
C GLY A 296 -17.85 0.47 3.89
N TRP A 297 -16.88 0.51 4.80
CA TRP A 297 -16.88 -0.30 6.02
C TRP A 297 -17.99 0.07 7.01
N TYR A 298 -18.44 1.34 7.03
CA TYR A 298 -19.61 1.77 7.81
C TYR A 298 -20.93 1.41 7.13
N VAL A 299 -20.90 1.18 5.83
CA VAL A 299 -22.09 0.93 5.01
C VAL A 299 -22.41 -0.56 4.96
N TYR A 300 -21.45 -1.39 4.53
CA TYR A 300 -21.62 -2.85 4.37
C TYR A 300 -20.73 -3.69 5.28
N GLY A 301 -19.83 -3.05 6.03
CA GLY A 301 -18.82 -3.73 6.84
C GLY A 301 -19.18 -3.92 8.32
N GLY A 302 -18.21 -4.43 9.08
CA GLY A 302 -18.34 -4.73 10.51
C GLY A 302 -18.45 -3.53 11.45
N ARG A 303 -18.29 -2.27 10.96
CA ARG A 303 -18.45 -1.04 11.78
C ARG A 303 -19.84 -0.40 11.67
N ARG A 304 -20.80 -1.09 11.07
CA ARG A 304 -22.20 -0.66 11.07
C ARG A 304 -22.78 -0.79 12.49
N THR A 305 -22.72 0.29 13.27
CA THR A 305 -23.11 0.26 14.69
C THR A 305 -24.62 0.29 14.89
N TRP A 306 -25.33 1.26 14.29
CA TRP A 306 -26.76 1.51 14.57
C TRP A 306 -27.59 1.93 13.35
N ASP A 307 -26.97 2.21 12.21
CA ASP A 307 -27.65 2.77 11.04
C ASP A 307 -28.21 1.65 10.14
N THR A 308 -29.37 1.12 10.53
CA THR A 308 -30.02 0.01 9.80
C THR A 308 -30.86 0.45 8.63
N GLU A 309 -31.20 1.74 8.53
CA GLU A 309 -32.14 2.26 7.54
C GLU A 309 -31.53 3.17 6.48
N THR A 310 -30.50 3.97 6.81
CA THR A 310 -29.98 4.99 5.88
C THR A 310 -29.26 4.31 4.71
N PHE A 311 -28.26 3.48 4.99
CA PHE A 311 -27.39 2.91 3.96
C PHE A 311 -28.08 1.93 3.00
N PRO A 312 -29.00 1.03 3.41
CA PRO A 312 -29.73 0.19 2.46
C PRO A 312 -30.58 1.01 1.46
N ARG A 313 -31.14 2.15 1.87
CA ARG A 313 -31.88 3.05 0.98
C ARG A 313 -30.93 3.76 0.00
N GLU A 314 -29.77 4.19 0.49
CA GLU A 314 -28.72 4.78 -0.35
C GLU A 314 -28.25 3.80 -1.44
N TYR A 315 -28.05 2.53 -1.10
CA TYR A 315 -27.73 1.47 -2.06
C TYR A 315 -28.79 1.30 -3.15
N ALA A 316 -30.06 1.16 -2.73
CA ALA A 316 -31.18 1.04 -3.66
C ALA A 316 -31.25 2.27 -4.58
N LYS A 317 -31.01 3.47 -4.03
CA LYS A 317 -30.96 4.72 -4.79
C LYS A 317 -29.81 4.75 -5.78
N ILE A 318 -28.58 4.41 -5.39
CA ILE A 318 -27.40 4.37 -6.27
C ILE A 318 -27.65 3.44 -7.47
N ARG A 319 -28.25 2.26 -7.24
CA ARG A 319 -28.59 1.33 -8.32
C ARG A 319 -29.67 1.88 -9.25
N ALA A 320 -30.68 2.56 -8.71
CA ALA A 320 -31.70 3.24 -9.50
C ALA A 320 -31.10 4.40 -10.33
N MET A 321 -30.19 5.19 -9.74
CA MET A 321 -29.43 6.23 -10.43
C MET A 321 -28.59 5.66 -11.59
N ALA A 322 -27.95 4.51 -11.39
CA ALA A 322 -27.22 3.83 -12.46
C ALA A 322 -28.16 3.36 -13.58
N ALA A 323 -29.38 2.89 -13.26
CA ALA A 323 -30.39 2.51 -14.25
C ALA A 323 -30.95 3.70 -15.04
N VAL A 324 -31.12 4.87 -14.41
CA VAL A 324 -31.45 6.12 -15.11
C VAL A 324 -30.38 6.44 -16.15
N ARG A 325 -29.11 6.25 -15.80
CA ARG A 325 -27.98 6.51 -16.70
C ARG A 325 -27.85 5.46 -17.81
N ASP A 326 -28.20 4.20 -17.56
CA ASP A 326 -28.32 3.20 -18.63
C ASP A 326 -29.32 3.68 -19.70
N GLN A 327 -30.52 4.12 -19.28
CA GLN A 327 -31.54 4.64 -20.20
C GLN A 327 -31.05 5.89 -20.96
N TYR A 328 -30.38 6.81 -20.26
CA TYR A 328 -29.80 8.01 -20.85
C TYR A 328 -28.72 7.68 -21.91
N VAL A 329 -27.83 6.73 -21.63
CA VAL A 329 -26.83 6.21 -22.57
C VAL A 329 -27.50 5.60 -23.80
N TRP A 330 -28.54 4.77 -23.63
CA TRP A 330 -29.27 4.17 -24.76
C TRP A 330 -29.97 5.21 -25.63
N ASP A 331 -30.56 6.24 -25.02
CA ASP A 331 -31.23 7.29 -25.77
C ASP A 331 -30.24 8.16 -26.57
N ILE A 332 -29.06 8.45 -26.01
CA ILE A 332 -27.97 9.09 -26.77
C ILE A 332 -27.50 8.20 -27.93
N ALA A 333 -27.26 6.91 -27.66
CA ALA A 333 -26.79 5.97 -28.68
C ALA A 333 -27.79 5.79 -29.83
N ALA A 334 -29.09 5.81 -29.52
CA ALA A 334 -30.17 5.79 -30.51
C ALA A 334 -30.45 7.15 -31.18
N GLY A 335 -29.63 8.18 -30.92
CA GLY A 335 -29.76 9.50 -31.53
C GLY A 335 -30.95 10.33 -31.05
N LYS A 336 -31.54 9.99 -29.89
CA LYS A 336 -32.66 10.75 -29.32
C LYS A 336 -32.18 12.01 -28.62
N THR A 337 -33.09 12.98 -28.51
CA THR A 337 -32.86 14.16 -27.68
C THR A 337 -32.99 13.76 -26.21
N VAL A 338 -32.01 14.15 -25.41
CA VAL A 338 -31.96 13.90 -23.96
C VAL A 338 -31.80 15.22 -23.21
N PRO A 339 -32.25 15.31 -21.93
CA PRO A 339 -32.00 16.47 -21.08
C PRO A 339 -30.50 16.76 -20.90
N ALA A 340 -30.13 17.92 -20.35
CA ALA A 340 -28.73 18.25 -20.10
C ALA A 340 -28.04 17.34 -19.07
N GLN A 341 -28.82 16.81 -18.11
CA GLN A 341 -28.37 15.91 -17.05
C GLN A 341 -29.42 14.82 -16.81
N PRO A 342 -29.02 13.62 -16.36
CA PRO A 342 -29.96 12.58 -15.93
C PRO A 342 -30.87 13.04 -14.77
N ASP A 343 -32.13 12.59 -14.74
CA ASP A 343 -33.10 12.94 -13.69
C ASP A 343 -33.15 11.86 -12.59
N ASP A 344 -32.56 12.17 -11.44
CA ASP A 344 -32.52 11.29 -10.29
C ASP A 344 -33.69 11.48 -9.31
N SER A 345 -34.66 12.35 -9.61
CA SER A 345 -35.76 12.71 -8.69
C SER A 345 -36.65 11.52 -8.29
N LYS A 346 -36.68 10.45 -9.10
CA LYS A 346 -37.49 9.24 -8.88
C LYS A 346 -36.66 8.01 -8.51
N THR A 347 -35.44 8.20 -8.00
CA THR A 347 -34.52 7.09 -7.65
C THR A 347 -34.68 6.57 -6.22
N GLY A 348 -35.60 7.17 -5.44
CA GLY A 348 -35.96 6.72 -4.10
C GLY A 348 -35.61 7.71 -3.00
N ASP A 349 -36.32 7.58 -1.87
CA ASP A 349 -36.20 8.49 -0.73
C ASP A 349 -35.05 8.07 0.20
N LEU A 350 -34.35 9.08 0.72
CA LEU A 350 -33.32 8.90 1.74
C LEU A 350 -33.88 9.24 3.12
N TYR A 351 -33.34 8.58 4.15
CA TYR A 351 -33.70 8.80 5.54
C TYR A 351 -32.65 9.69 6.21
N THR A 352 -33.10 10.65 7.03
CA THR A 352 -32.20 11.43 7.90
C THR A 352 -32.39 10.91 9.33
N PRO A 353 -31.36 10.31 9.94
CA PRO A 353 -31.47 9.78 11.29
C PRO A 353 -31.62 10.88 12.33
N ASN A 354 -32.33 10.58 13.41
CA ASN A 354 -32.39 11.44 14.58
C ASN A 354 -30.98 11.66 15.14
N THR A 355 -30.64 12.93 15.44
CA THR A 355 -29.34 13.26 16.03
C THR A 355 -29.23 12.70 17.45
N ARG A 356 -28.03 12.21 17.79
CA ARG A 356 -27.67 11.87 19.18
C ARG A 356 -26.92 13.01 19.87
N PHE A 357 -26.63 14.08 19.14
CA PHE A 357 -25.98 15.26 19.66
C PHE A 357 -27.01 16.13 20.39
N GLY A 358 -26.77 16.46 21.66
CA GLY A 358 -27.61 17.44 22.36
C GLY A 358 -28.82 16.94 23.15
N VAL A 359 -28.92 15.66 23.55
CA VAL A 359 -30.03 15.24 24.45
C VAL A 359 -29.86 15.86 25.84
N PRO A 360 -30.83 16.67 26.34
CA PRO A 360 -30.75 17.28 27.67
C PRO A 360 -30.53 16.22 28.77
N GLY A 361 -29.55 16.46 29.65
CA GLY A 361 -29.25 15.58 30.79
C GLY A 361 -28.17 14.50 30.58
N GLN A 362 -27.56 14.41 29.39
CA GLN A 362 -26.42 13.50 29.16
C GLN A 362 -25.07 14.18 29.44
N LYS A 363 -24.19 13.49 30.20
CA LYS A 363 -22.88 14.00 30.70
C LYS A 363 -21.88 14.48 29.63
N TYR A 364 -22.10 14.15 28.35
CA TYR A 364 -21.22 14.51 27.23
C TYR A 364 -21.88 15.45 26.21
N SER A 365 -23.11 15.94 26.46
CA SER A 365 -23.73 16.94 25.60
C SER A 365 -22.98 18.26 25.72
N GLU A 366 -22.45 18.77 24.60
CA GLU A 366 -21.67 20.01 24.53
C GLU A 366 -22.54 21.26 24.62
N ASN A 367 -23.87 21.13 24.57
CA ASN A 367 -24.77 22.26 24.72
C ASN A 367 -26.11 21.84 25.34
N GLN A 368 -26.40 22.31 26.57
CA GLN A 368 -27.71 22.16 27.21
C GLN A 368 -28.78 23.11 26.62
N GLU A 369 -28.37 24.10 25.83
CA GLU A 369 -29.20 25.15 25.23
C GLU A 369 -29.50 24.92 23.72
N GLY A 370 -28.89 23.89 23.09
CA GLY A 370 -29.19 23.41 21.73
C GLY A 370 -28.21 23.81 20.60
N GLY A 371 -27.87 22.85 19.72
CA GLY A 371 -27.05 22.99 18.50
C GLY A 371 -25.52 23.19 18.71
N PRO A 372 -24.66 22.81 17.75
CA PRO A 372 -23.22 23.08 17.84
C PRO A 372 -22.91 24.55 17.54
N LYS A 373 -22.45 25.32 18.53
CA LYS A 373 -21.97 26.71 18.33
C LYS A 373 -20.46 26.72 18.11
N ILE A 374 -20.03 27.05 16.90
CA ILE A 374 -18.62 27.28 16.56
C ILE A 374 -18.32 28.77 16.80
N LEU A 375 -17.32 29.09 17.63
CA LEU A 375 -16.95 30.47 17.92
C LEU A 375 -16.39 31.16 16.66
N PRO A 376 -16.68 32.43 16.39
CA PRO A 376 -15.96 33.21 15.38
C PRO A 376 -14.46 33.28 15.68
N PRO A 377 -13.59 33.52 14.68
CA PRO A 377 -12.14 33.52 14.86
C PRO A 377 -11.62 34.37 16.03
N ASP A 378 -12.10 35.62 16.14
CA ASP A 378 -11.67 36.54 17.22
C ASP A 378 -12.07 36.07 18.62
N GLU A 379 -13.19 35.37 18.76
CA GLU A 379 -13.63 34.78 20.03
C GLU A 379 -12.85 33.50 20.34
N LEU A 380 -12.58 32.68 19.31
CA LEU A 380 -11.77 31.48 19.46
C LEU A 380 -10.34 31.84 19.90
N ILE A 381 -9.70 32.84 19.27
CA ILE A 381 -8.34 33.29 19.66
C ILE A 381 -8.31 33.70 21.14
N LYS A 382 -9.35 34.36 21.66
CA LYS A 382 -9.45 34.75 23.07
C LYS A 382 -9.56 33.55 24.02
N SER A 383 -10.09 32.42 23.55
CA SER A 383 -10.13 31.17 24.33
C SER A 383 -8.82 30.39 24.34
N CYS A 384 -7.86 30.77 23.47
CA CYS A 384 -6.56 30.14 23.38
C CYS A 384 -5.56 30.74 24.38
N ILE A 385 -4.77 29.86 25.00
CA ILE A 385 -3.66 30.17 25.89
C ILE A 385 -2.37 29.84 25.14
N VAL A 386 -1.46 30.81 25.07
CA VAL A 386 -0.13 30.69 24.47
C VAL A 386 0.95 31.23 25.42
N PRO A 387 2.22 30.83 25.28
CA PRO A 387 3.31 31.35 26.09
C PRO A 387 3.50 32.87 25.96
N PRO A 388 4.06 33.55 26.98
CA PRO A 388 4.45 34.95 26.89
C PRO A 388 5.29 35.23 25.64
N GLY A 389 4.98 36.35 24.98
CA GLY A 389 5.63 36.77 23.72
C GLY A 389 5.04 36.13 22.46
N PHE A 390 4.23 35.07 22.57
CA PHE A 390 3.53 34.50 21.41
C PHE A 390 2.15 35.12 21.19
N GLU A 391 1.66 35.03 19.97
CA GLU A 391 0.35 35.48 19.54
C GLU A 391 -0.18 34.59 18.41
N ILE A 392 -1.47 34.24 18.46
CA ILE A 392 -2.16 33.58 17.35
C ILE A 392 -2.80 34.66 16.47
N LYS A 393 -2.54 34.59 15.17
CA LYS A 393 -3.12 35.49 14.16
C LYS A 393 -3.92 34.68 13.15
N LEU A 394 -5.13 35.15 12.85
CA LEU A 394 -5.93 34.61 11.75
C LEU A 394 -5.27 34.97 10.41
N PHE A 395 -5.16 33.99 9.52
CA PHE A 395 -4.73 34.21 8.14
C PHE A 395 -5.90 34.15 7.16
N ALA A 396 -6.75 33.11 7.26
CA ALA A 396 -7.92 32.91 6.40
C ALA A 396 -9.04 32.19 7.16
N ASP A 397 -10.29 32.54 6.89
CA ASP A 397 -11.48 31.86 7.45
C ASP A 397 -12.59 31.69 6.41
N GLU A 398 -13.52 30.79 6.73
CA GLU A 398 -14.66 30.43 5.90
C GLU A 398 -15.56 31.60 5.48
N SER A 399 -15.62 32.69 6.24
CA SER A 399 -16.51 33.82 5.92
C SER A 399 -16.02 34.61 4.70
N LYS A 400 -14.71 34.60 4.45
CA LYS A 400 -14.09 35.23 3.27
C LYS A 400 -13.85 34.22 2.15
N PHE A 401 -13.46 33.00 2.48
CA PHE A 401 -13.13 31.94 1.52
C PHE A 401 -13.89 30.65 1.84
N PRO A 402 -15.15 30.50 1.41
CA PRO A 402 -15.96 29.30 1.69
C PRO A 402 -15.30 27.98 1.25
N GLU A 403 -14.42 28.04 0.25
CA GLU A 403 -13.68 26.90 -0.27
C GLU A 403 -12.66 26.29 0.69
N ILE A 404 -12.29 26.96 1.79
CA ILE A 404 -11.34 26.44 2.79
C ILE A 404 -12.00 25.57 3.88
N ALA A 405 -13.30 25.29 3.76
CA ALA A 405 -14.03 24.46 4.71
C ALA A 405 -13.37 23.08 4.90
N LYS A 406 -13.26 22.65 6.16
CA LYS A 406 -12.61 21.40 6.58
C LYS A 406 -11.17 21.24 6.04
N PRO A 407 -10.22 22.13 6.42
CA PRO A 407 -8.82 21.98 6.03
C PRO A 407 -8.22 20.72 6.68
N VAL A 408 -7.38 19.99 5.94
CA VAL A 408 -6.85 18.68 6.37
C VAL A 408 -5.34 18.65 6.41
N GLN A 409 -4.71 18.83 5.25
CA GLN A 409 -3.26 18.90 5.10
C GLN A 409 -2.89 20.25 4.45
N MET A 410 -1.72 20.76 4.78
CA MET A 410 -1.13 21.98 4.25
C MET A 410 0.27 21.73 3.70
N SER A 411 0.70 22.54 2.73
CA SER A 411 2.07 22.57 2.25
C SER A 411 2.36 23.91 1.58
N PHE A 412 3.63 24.25 1.37
CA PHE A 412 4.03 25.46 0.67
C PHE A 412 4.69 25.15 -0.66
N ASP A 413 4.28 25.86 -1.71
CA ASP A 413 4.87 25.72 -3.04
C ASP A 413 6.21 26.48 -3.19
N ALA A 414 6.82 26.37 -4.37
CA ALA A 414 8.09 27.03 -4.70
C ALA A 414 7.98 28.58 -4.76
N LYS A 415 6.77 29.14 -4.83
CA LYS A 415 6.49 30.59 -4.74
C LYS A 415 6.29 31.04 -3.29
N GLY A 416 6.25 30.11 -2.32
CA GLY A 416 6.03 30.39 -0.91
C GLY A 416 4.55 30.55 -0.52
N ARG A 417 3.63 30.13 -1.38
CA ARG A 417 2.18 30.24 -1.16
C ARG A 417 1.66 29.05 -0.39
N LEU A 418 0.62 29.26 0.43
CA LEU A 418 0.01 28.19 1.20
C LEU A 418 -0.96 27.40 0.34
N TRP A 419 -0.80 26.08 0.31
CA TRP A 419 -1.74 25.14 -0.29
C TRP A 419 -2.46 24.36 0.79
N VAL A 420 -3.75 24.11 0.61
CA VAL A 420 -4.59 23.41 1.59
C VAL A 420 -5.46 22.38 0.87
N SER A 421 -5.52 21.15 1.40
CA SER A 421 -6.57 20.19 1.03
C SER A 421 -7.79 20.37 1.91
N THR A 422 -8.97 20.33 1.28
CA THR A 422 -10.25 20.67 1.91
C THR A 422 -11.23 19.53 1.71
N MET A 423 -12.05 19.24 2.71
CA MET A 423 -12.94 18.05 2.72
C MET A 423 -14.38 18.37 3.13
N PRO A 424 -15.09 19.30 2.47
CA PRO A 424 -16.49 19.59 2.79
C PRO A 424 -17.41 18.37 2.60
N SER A 425 -17.08 17.40 1.72
CA SER A 425 -17.86 16.17 1.55
C SER A 425 -17.72 15.15 2.69
N TYR A 426 -16.80 15.38 3.63
CA TYR A 426 -16.55 14.48 4.74
C TYR A 426 -17.77 14.33 5.67
N PRO A 427 -18.07 13.12 6.19
CA PRO A 427 -17.33 11.87 5.98
C PRO A 427 -17.72 11.12 4.71
N LEU A 428 -18.86 11.40 4.09
CA LEU A 428 -19.37 10.60 2.98
C LEU A 428 -20.31 11.40 2.08
N TRP A 429 -20.10 11.32 0.76
CA TRP A 429 -21.04 11.83 -0.24
C TRP A 429 -22.44 11.22 -0.12
N LYS A 430 -23.49 12.01 -0.34
CA LYS A 430 -24.90 11.57 -0.24
C LYS A 430 -25.49 11.29 -1.62
N PRO A 431 -26.05 10.10 -1.89
CA PRO A 431 -26.64 9.79 -3.19
C PRO A 431 -27.78 10.74 -3.62
N GLY A 432 -27.61 11.33 -4.81
CA GLY A 432 -28.53 12.31 -5.39
C GLY A 432 -28.12 13.77 -5.14
N ASP A 433 -27.13 14.02 -4.28
CA ASP A 433 -26.47 15.33 -4.23
C ASP A 433 -25.50 15.45 -5.42
N PRO A 434 -25.10 16.68 -5.81
CA PRO A 434 -24.02 16.89 -6.78
C PRO A 434 -22.78 16.07 -6.42
N LYS A 435 -21.96 15.73 -7.41
CA LYS A 435 -20.68 15.05 -7.16
C LYS A 435 -19.84 15.87 -6.17
N PRO A 436 -19.05 15.22 -5.31
CA PRO A 436 -18.13 15.89 -4.40
C PRO A 436 -17.27 16.91 -5.16
N SER A 437 -17.06 18.05 -4.52
CA SER A 437 -16.20 19.10 -5.04
C SER A 437 -15.14 19.46 -4.00
N ASP A 438 -14.55 18.46 -3.37
CA ASP A 438 -13.44 18.68 -2.44
C ASP A 438 -12.23 19.20 -3.24
N LYS A 439 -11.38 20.00 -2.62
CA LYS A 439 -10.46 20.87 -3.36
C LYS A 439 -9.04 20.88 -2.84
N LEU A 440 -8.11 21.18 -3.74
CA LEU A 440 -6.85 21.84 -3.41
C LEU A 440 -7.00 23.34 -3.68
N VAL A 441 -6.68 24.16 -2.69
CA VAL A 441 -6.78 25.62 -2.76
C VAL A 441 -5.44 26.27 -2.44
N ILE A 442 -5.16 27.40 -3.08
CA ILE A 442 -3.96 28.21 -2.90
C ILE A 442 -4.38 29.52 -2.26
N LEU A 443 -3.79 29.85 -1.12
CA LEU A 443 -4.06 31.09 -0.37
C LEU A 443 -2.87 32.03 -0.46
N GLU A 444 -3.15 33.30 -0.76
CA GLU A 444 -2.16 34.35 -0.98
C GLU A 444 -2.50 35.61 -0.18
N ASP A 445 -1.45 36.23 0.35
CA ASP A 445 -1.43 37.58 0.93
C ASP A 445 -0.70 38.47 -0.07
N THR A 446 -1.45 39.17 -0.92
CA THR A 446 -0.92 39.95 -2.05
C THR A 446 -0.59 41.38 -1.67
N ASP A 447 -1.17 41.91 -0.60
CA ASP A 447 -0.85 43.23 -0.04
C ASP A 447 0.16 43.21 1.13
N ASN A 448 0.52 42.03 1.62
CA ASN A 448 1.46 41.77 2.73
C ASN A 448 0.98 42.30 4.09
N ASP A 449 -0.34 42.38 4.33
CA ASP A 449 -0.91 42.77 5.63
C ASP A 449 -0.92 41.62 6.67
N GLY A 450 -0.55 40.42 6.24
CA GLY A 450 -0.54 39.21 7.06
C GLY A 450 -1.85 38.42 7.04
N LYS A 451 -2.76 38.69 6.11
CA LYS A 451 -4.00 37.94 5.91
C LYS A 451 -4.13 37.54 4.45
N ALA A 452 -4.82 36.44 4.20
CA ALA A 452 -5.14 36.07 2.83
C ALA A 452 -6.13 37.08 2.25
N ASP A 453 -5.81 37.63 1.08
CA ASP A 453 -6.71 38.46 0.27
C ASP A 453 -7.15 37.78 -1.02
N LYS A 454 -6.49 36.67 -1.39
CA LYS A 454 -6.81 35.89 -2.57
C LYS A 454 -6.81 34.39 -2.26
N SER A 455 -7.75 33.70 -2.88
CA SER A 455 -7.87 32.25 -2.89
C SER A 455 -8.07 31.78 -4.33
N THR A 456 -7.29 30.79 -4.74
CA THR A 456 -7.35 30.16 -6.06
C THR A 456 -7.65 28.68 -5.87
N VAL A 457 -8.72 28.20 -6.50
CA VAL A 457 -9.01 26.75 -6.57
C VAL A 457 -8.14 26.13 -7.65
N PHE A 458 -7.16 25.31 -7.25
CA PHE A 458 -6.27 24.61 -8.19
C PHE A 458 -6.96 23.42 -8.86
N TYR A 459 -7.73 22.65 -8.08
CA TYR A 459 -8.51 21.51 -8.57
C TYR A 459 -9.66 21.18 -7.60
N ASP A 460 -10.87 20.93 -8.12
CA ASP A 460 -12.11 20.80 -7.34
C ASP A 460 -12.95 19.56 -7.65
N LYS A 461 -12.34 18.53 -8.24
CA LYS A 461 -13.01 17.27 -8.60
C LYS A 461 -12.56 16.13 -7.69
N LEU A 462 -12.14 16.43 -6.46
CA LEU A 462 -11.66 15.44 -5.50
C LEU A 462 -12.78 14.96 -4.58
N GLN A 463 -12.54 13.83 -3.93
CA GLN A 463 -13.36 13.33 -2.85
C GLN A 463 -12.49 12.90 -1.66
N CYS A 464 -12.65 13.60 -0.53
CA CYS A 464 -11.92 13.38 0.72
C CYS A 464 -10.37 13.32 0.56
N PRO A 465 -9.69 14.34 -0.02
CA PRO A 465 -8.24 14.35 -0.16
C PRO A 465 -7.50 14.49 1.18
N THR A 466 -7.16 13.35 1.78
CA THR A 466 -6.48 13.24 3.10
C THR A 466 -4.98 13.53 3.07
N GLY A 467 -4.38 13.71 1.89
CA GLY A 467 -3.01 14.16 1.77
C GLY A 467 -2.57 14.46 0.34
N PHE A 468 -1.58 15.35 0.22
CA PHE A 468 -0.99 15.74 -1.06
C PHE A 468 0.46 16.16 -0.90
N GLU A 469 1.24 16.09 -1.98
CA GLU A 469 2.60 16.62 -1.99
C GLU A 469 3.10 17.01 -3.39
N PHE A 470 3.99 18.00 -3.48
CA PHE A 470 4.54 18.48 -4.76
C PHE A 470 5.60 17.53 -5.33
N PHE A 471 5.44 17.16 -6.59
CA PHE A 471 6.39 16.29 -7.29
C PHE A 471 6.47 16.64 -8.77
N ASN A 472 7.71 16.76 -9.28
CA ASN A 472 8.01 16.91 -10.70
C ASN A 472 7.25 18.06 -11.41
N GLY A 473 7.08 19.19 -10.72
CA GLY A 473 6.36 20.36 -11.26
C GLY A 473 4.83 20.23 -11.25
N GLY A 474 4.28 19.23 -10.55
CA GLY A 474 2.86 19.08 -10.28
C GLY A 474 2.63 18.67 -8.82
N VAL A 475 1.44 18.13 -8.53
CA VAL A 475 0.99 17.74 -7.19
C VAL A 475 0.46 16.31 -7.22
N LEU A 476 1.02 15.45 -6.37
CA LEU A 476 0.45 14.16 -6.03
C LEU A 476 -0.65 14.36 -4.98
N VAL A 477 -1.84 13.83 -5.20
CA VAL A 477 -2.95 13.92 -4.23
C VAL A 477 -3.72 12.60 -4.17
N VAL A 478 -4.12 12.19 -2.98
CA VAL A 478 -5.01 11.03 -2.82
C VAL A 478 -6.44 11.41 -3.20
N ASP A 479 -7.05 10.60 -4.06
CA ASP A 479 -8.46 10.64 -4.46
C ASP A 479 -8.93 9.18 -4.55
N GLN A 480 -9.25 8.61 -3.39
CA GLN A 480 -9.44 7.16 -3.23
C GLN A 480 -10.48 6.63 -4.25
N PRO A 481 -10.20 5.51 -4.93
CA PRO A 481 -9.12 4.53 -4.67
C PRO A 481 -7.77 4.83 -5.35
N ARG A 482 -7.50 6.09 -5.71
CA ARG A 482 -6.40 6.47 -6.59
C ARG A 482 -5.50 7.53 -5.96
N ILE A 483 -4.30 7.67 -6.52
CA ILE A 483 -3.50 8.89 -6.40
C ILE A 483 -3.45 9.54 -7.78
N LEU A 484 -3.72 10.84 -7.81
CA LEU A 484 -3.62 11.67 -9.00
C LEU A 484 -2.30 12.43 -8.99
N TRP A 485 -1.73 12.67 -10.17
CA TRP A 485 -0.75 13.71 -10.39
C TRP A 485 -1.41 14.82 -11.22
N LEU A 486 -1.49 16.01 -10.62
CA LEU A 486 -2.15 17.19 -11.15
C LEU A 486 -1.10 18.23 -11.53
N LYS A 487 -1.21 18.80 -12.72
CA LYS A 487 -0.28 19.83 -13.19
C LYS A 487 -1.02 20.93 -13.92
N ASP A 488 -0.52 22.14 -13.70
CA ASP A 488 -0.81 23.33 -14.48
C ASP A 488 0.25 23.46 -15.59
N THR A 489 -0.18 23.52 -16.85
CA THR A 489 0.71 23.64 -18.00
C THR A 489 0.69 25.01 -18.69
N ASP A 490 -0.22 25.91 -18.30
CA ASP A 490 -0.36 27.25 -18.91
C ASP A 490 -0.08 28.41 -17.95
N GLY A 491 0.06 28.13 -16.65
CA GLY A 491 0.44 29.07 -15.60
C GLY A 491 -0.72 29.82 -14.96
N ASP A 492 -1.98 29.40 -15.18
CA ASP A 492 -3.16 30.02 -14.58
C ASP A 492 -3.46 29.57 -13.13
N ASP A 493 -2.57 28.75 -12.56
CA ASP A 493 -2.70 28.11 -11.24
C ASP A 493 -3.93 27.19 -11.14
N LYS A 494 -4.29 26.50 -12.24
CA LYS A 494 -5.27 25.39 -12.26
C LYS A 494 -4.72 24.16 -12.95
N ALA A 495 -5.10 22.99 -12.45
CA ALA A 495 -4.70 21.75 -13.08
C ALA A 495 -5.46 21.52 -14.40
N ASP A 496 -4.74 21.58 -15.52
CA ASP A 496 -5.22 21.24 -16.86
C ASP A 496 -4.79 19.82 -17.28
N GLN A 497 -3.77 19.26 -16.62
CA GLN A 497 -3.28 17.91 -16.81
C GLN A 497 -3.57 17.06 -15.56
N VAL A 498 -4.35 15.99 -15.76
CA VAL A 498 -4.71 15.03 -14.70
C VAL A 498 -4.23 13.64 -15.10
N THR A 499 -3.36 13.04 -14.27
CA THR A 499 -2.84 11.69 -14.49
C THR A 499 -3.15 10.79 -13.30
N HIS A 500 -3.82 9.64 -13.54
CA HIS A 500 -4.05 8.62 -12.51
C HIS A 500 -2.79 7.74 -12.37
N VAL A 501 -1.99 7.94 -11.32
CA VAL A 501 -0.64 7.35 -11.23
C VAL A 501 -0.55 6.01 -10.50
N LEU A 502 -1.36 5.82 -9.47
CA LEU A 502 -1.47 4.58 -8.71
C LEU A 502 -2.92 4.33 -8.33
N ASP A 503 -3.43 3.15 -8.67
CA ASP A 503 -4.78 2.70 -8.36
C ASP A 503 -4.72 1.57 -7.33
N GLY A 504 -5.79 1.40 -6.54
CA GLY A 504 -5.89 0.24 -5.64
C GLY A 504 -5.87 0.56 -4.15
N TRP A 505 -5.80 1.85 -3.80
CA TRP A 505 -5.96 2.30 -2.42
C TRP A 505 -7.31 1.87 -1.87
N ALA A 506 -7.30 1.43 -0.62
CA ALA A 506 -8.48 1.14 0.18
C ALA A 506 -9.51 2.26 0.11
N THR A 507 -10.80 1.97 0.22
CA THR A 507 -11.87 3.00 0.31
C THR A 507 -12.71 2.84 1.57
N GLU A 508 -12.27 1.98 2.50
CA GLU A 508 -13.13 1.40 3.53
C GLU A 508 -13.50 2.36 4.66
N ASP A 509 -12.55 3.16 5.15
CA ASP A 509 -12.74 4.10 6.25
C ASP A 509 -11.84 5.34 6.04
N THR A 510 -12.45 6.48 5.71
CA THR A 510 -11.82 7.80 5.54
C THR A 510 -11.03 8.29 6.75
N HIS A 511 -11.26 7.72 7.94
CA HIS A 511 -10.39 8.01 9.09
C HIS A 511 -9.08 7.26 9.04
N HIS A 512 -9.05 6.05 8.47
CA HIS A 512 -7.89 5.15 8.48
C HIS A 512 -7.22 5.04 7.11
N THR A 513 -7.71 5.81 6.13
CA THR A 513 -7.16 5.86 4.79
C THR A 513 -5.71 6.32 4.77
N VAL A 514 -5.04 6.05 3.65
CA VAL A 514 -3.74 6.62 3.31
C VAL A 514 -3.79 8.16 3.40
N GLY A 515 -2.87 8.76 4.14
CA GLY A 515 -2.76 10.20 4.35
C GLY A 515 -1.40 10.59 4.92
N ALA A 516 -1.29 11.80 5.48
CA ALA A 516 -0.06 12.34 6.08
C ALA A 516 1.15 12.26 5.13
N PHE A 517 1.01 12.88 3.95
CA PHE A 517 2.01 12.82 2.89
C PHE A 517 3.24 13.62 3.29
N GLU A 518 4.40 12.96 3.34
CA GLU A 518 5.68 13.60 3.69
C GLU A 518 6.81 12.95 2.88
N PHE A 519 7.55 13.74 2.09
CA PHE A 519 8.78 13.27 1.46
C PHE A 519 9.90 13.14 2.48
N SER A 520 10.63 12.03 2.41
CA SER A 520 11.97 11.92 2.99
C SER A 520 12.90 12.94 2.34
N ASN A 521 14.02 13.23 3.00
CA ASN A 521 15.05 14.10 2.43
C ASN A 521 15.55 13.60 1.06
N SER A 522 15.45 12.30 0.81
CA SER A 522 15.83 11.64 -0.44
C SER A 522 14.78 11.61 -1.54
N GLY A 523 13.57 12.14 -1.31
CA GLY A 523 12.50 12.16 -2.32
C GLY A 523 11.65 10.89 -2.38
N LEU A 524 11.65 10.05 -1.34
CA LEU A 524 10.69 8.95 -1.20
C LEU A 524 9.45 9.46 -0.47
N LEU A 525 8.26 9.18 -1.00
CA LEU A 525 6.99 9.62 -0.41
C LEU A 525 6.57 8.65 0.69
N HIS A 526 6.43 9.15 1.91
CA HIS A 526 5.86 8.42 3.03
C HIS A 526 4.39 8.78 3.21
N MET A 527 3.56 7.76 3.44
CA MET A 527 2.13 7.91 3.68
C MET A 527 1.67 6.90 4.72
N LEU A 528 0.77 7.28 5.61
CA LEU A 528 0.32 6.46 6.73
C LEU A 528 -1.07 5.89 6.49
N GLU A 529 -1.29 4.63 6.86
CA GLU A 529 -2.59 3.95 6.76
C GLU A 529 -2.90 3.16 8.04
N GLY A 530 -4.17 3.13 8.43
CA GLY A 530 -4.66 2.47 9.64
C GLY A 530 -5.08 1.01 9.46
N VAL A 531 -5.39 0.37 10.58
CA VAL A 531 -5.72 -1.07 10.68
C VAL A 531 -7.01 -1.50 9.97
N ALA A 532 -7.81 -0.55 9.49
CA ALA A 532 -9.16 -0.79 8.99
C ALA A 532 -9.23 -0.97 7.46
N MET A 533 -8.09 -1.10 6.79
CA MET A 533 -7.96 -1.00 5.34
C MET A 533 -7.64 -2.33 4.64
N SER A 534 -7.98 -2.40 3.35
CA SER A 534 -7.72 -3.53 2.46
C SER A 534 -7.07 -3.05 1.14
N THR A 535 -5.95 -2.35 1.23
CA THR A 535 -5.23 -1.81 0.07
C THR A 535 -4.62 -2.92 -0.80
N ALA A 536 -4.90 -2.86 -2.10
CA ALA A 536 -4.42 -3.79 -3.11
C ALA A 536 -4.05 -3.01 -4.39
N ILE A 537 -2.76 -2.72 -4.55
CA ILE A 537 -2.22 -1.83 -5.59
C ILE A 537 -1.55 -2.65 -6.67
N GLU A 538 -1.72 -2.24 -7.92
CA GLU A 538 -0.99 -2.80 -9.05
C GLU A 538 0.12 -1.86 -9.50
N THR A 539 1.30 -2.39 -9.74
CA THR A 539 2.48 -1.61 -10.17
C THR A 539 3.14 -2.27 -11.38
N PRO A 540 4.05 -1.58 -12.09
CA PRO A 540 4.93 -2.21 -13.08
C PRO A 540 5.76 -3.37 -12.50
N TRP A 541 5.93 -3.40 -11.19
CA TRP A 541 6.70 -4.39 -10.44
C TRP A 541 5.86 -5.52 -9.85
N GLY A 542 4.54 -5.50 -10.10
CA GLY A 542 3.59 -6.52 -9.66
C GLY A 542 2.58 -6.00 -8.64
N ALA A 543 1.74 -6.90 -8.16
CA ALA A 543 0.74 -6.63 -7.14
C ALA A 543 1.39 -6.38 -5.76
N PHE A 544 0.95 -5.33 -5.09
CA PHE A 544 1.25 -5.05 -3.69
C PHE A 544 -0.05 -5.14 -2.87
N ARG A 545 -0.03 -5.82 -1.72
CA ARG A 545 -1.22 -6.01 -0.89
C ARG A 545 -0.95 -5.79 0.60
N ASN A 546 -1.85 -5.04 1.24
CA ASN A 546 -1.91 -4.84 2.68
C ASN A 546 -3.34 -5.07 3.15
N PHE A 547 -3.51 -5.88 4.19
CA PHE A 547 -4.83 -6.15 4.78
C PHE A 547 -4.75 -6.03 6.29
N GLY A 548 -5.54 -5.12 6.83
CA GLY A 548 -5.75 -4.99 8.28
C GLY A 548 -4.47 -4.72 9.08
N THR A 549 -3.43 -4.18 8.46
CA THR A 549 -2.13 -3.96 9.10
C THR A 549 -1.78 -2.47 9.00
N PRO A 550 -1.69 -1.74 10.13
CA PRO A 550 -1.36 -0.33 10.12
C PRO A 550 0.13 -0.13 9.83
N GLY A 551 0.47 0.99 9.22
CA GLY A 551 1.86 1.30 8.95
C GLY A 551 2.07 2.46 8.01
N SER A 552 3.31 2.56 7.53
CA SER A 552 3.71 3.54 6.54
C SER A 552 3.98 2.85 5.22
N TYR A 553 3.36 3.35 4.16
CA TYR A 553 3.82 3.17 2.80
C TYR A 553 5.05 4.03 2.55
N VAL A 554 5.98 3.51 1.76
CA VAL A 554 7.13 4.22 1.20
C VAL A 554 7.08 4.01 -0.30
N VAL A 555 6.73 5.06 -1.03
CA VAL A 555 6.59 5.05 -2.48
C VAL A 555 7.74 5.84 -3.09
N ASP A 556 8.43 5.21 -4.03
CA ASP A 556 9.34 5.89 -4.93
C ASP A 556 8.52 6.40 -6.13
N PRO A 557 8.23 7.72 -6.24
CA PRO A 557 7.36 8.24 -7.30
C PRO A 557 8.03 8.24 -8.69
N ARG A 558 9.32 7.91 -8.82
CA ARG A 558 10.00 7.77 -10.11
C ARG A 558 9.94 6.34 -10.64
N THR A 559 9.96 5.35 -9.74
CA THR A 559 9.88 3.93 -10.14
C THR A 559 8.52 3.29 -9.92
N TRP A 560 7.67 3.89 -9.10
CA TRP A 560 6.43 3.32 -8.57
C TRP A 560 6.63 2.04 -7.75
N LYS A 561 7.84 1.81 -7.23
CA LYS A 561 8.07 0.76 -6.24
C LYS A 561 7.40 1.17 -4.93
N VAL A 562 6.58 0.26 -4.39
CA VAL A 562 5.90 0.43 -3.11
C VAL A 562 6.49 -0.52 -2.09
N ARG A 563 6.88 0.03 -0.95
CA ARG A 563 7.17 -0.73 0.27
C ARG A 563 6.21 -0.31 1.36
N HIS A 564 6.08 -1.15 2.37
CA HIS A 564 5.30 -0.84 3.57
C HIS A 564 6.12 -1.26 4.77
N PHE A 565 5.99 -0.57 5.91
CA PHE A 565 6.44 -1.08 7.20
C PHE A 565 5.35 -0.97 8.27
N VAL A 566 5.24 -2.04 9.07
CA VAL A 566 4.24 -2.15 10.14
C VAL A 566 4.60 -1.24 11.32
N THR A 567 3.59 -0.60 11.88
CA THR A 567 3.67 0.16 13.14
C THR A 567 2.91 -0.59 14.25
N PRO A 568 3.60 -1.40 15.08
CA PRO A 568 2.94 -2.24 16.08
C PRO A 568 2.12 -1.42 17.09
N GLY A 569 0.87 -1.83 17.31
CA GLY A 569 -0.03 -1.18 18.27
C GLY A 569 -0.72 0.08 17.76
N TYR A 570 -0.46 0.50 16.51
CA TYR A 570 -1.18 1.63 15.93
C TYR A 570 -2.60 1.23 15.55
N GLY A 571 -3.53 2.17 15.70
CA GLY A 571 -4.88 2.00 15.16
C GLY A 571 -5.06 2.80 13.88
N ASN A 572 -4.68 4.07 13.93
CA ASN A 572 -5.02 5.07 12.94
C ASN A 572 -3.95 6.19 12.88
N PRO A 573 -2.84 6.00 12.16
CA PRO A 573 -1.75 6.98 12.11
C PRO A 573 -2.01 8.18 11.20
N TRP A 574 -1.62 9.38 11.65
CA TRP A 574 -1.93 10.69 11.01
C TRP A 574 -0.78 11.70 11.05
N CYS A 575 0.41 11.29 11.50
CA CYS A 575 1.53 12.21 11.72
C CYS A 575 2.81 11.61 11.15
N TYR A 576 3.46 12.31 10.23
CA TYR A 576 4.79 11.95 9.75
C TYR A 576 5.62 13.21 9.59
N VAL A 577 6.83 13.24 10.14
CA VAL A 577 7.81 14.31 9.89
C VAL A 577 9.22 13.76 9.95
N PHE A 578 10.12 14.34 9.15
CA PHE A 578 11.55 14.05 9.22
C PHE A 578 12.29 15.16 9.98
N ASP A 579 13.30 14.79 10.75
CA ASP A 579 14.26 15.76 11.25
C ASP A 579 15.19 16.27 10.14
N GLN A 580 16.04 17.24 10.49
CA GLN A 580 16.99 17.83 9.54
C GLN A 580 18.06 16.86 9.02
N TRP A 581 18.22 15.68 9.62
CA TRP A 581 19.17 14.64 9.24
C TRP A 581 18.52 13.43 8.57
N GLY A 582 17.22 13.53 8.27
CA GLY A 582 16.45 12.51 7.56
C GLY A 582 16.00 11.36 8.44
N GLN A 583 15.93 11.52 9.76
CA GLN A 583 15.32 10.55 10.69
C GLN A 583 13.81 10.79 10.77
N GLY A 584 13.00 9.76 10.48
CA GLY A 584 11.55 9.89 10.41
C GLY A 584 10.86 9.61 11.74
N PHE A 585 9.80 10.35 12.02
CA PHE A 585 8.94 10.16 13.19
C PHE A 585 7.51 9.97 12.71
N CYS A 586 6.92 8.84 13.07
CA CYS A 586 5.53 8.51 12.72
C CYS A 586 4.66 8.43 13.98
N GLY A 587 3.43 8.94 13.89
CA GLY A 587 2.52 9.07 15.02
C GLY A 587 1.16 8.42 14.81
N ASP A 588 0.66 7.74 15.83
CA ASP A 588 -0.69 7.17 15.86
C ASP A 588 -1.71 8.21 16.31
N GLY A 589 -2.79 8.42 15.55
CA GLY A 589 -3.91 9.23 15.97
C GLY A 589 -4.72 8.60 17.10
N THR A 590 -4.77 7.27 17.24
CA THR A 590 -5.58 6.64 18.29
C THR A 590 -4.96 6.80 19.67
N MET A 591 -3.71 6.40 19.85
CA MET A 591 -2.98 6.40 21.12
C MET A 591 -2.01 7.58 21.28
N ALA A 592 -1.86 8.41 20.25
CA ALA A 592 -0.88 9.49 20.17
C ALA A 592 0.59 9.05 20.20
N SER A 593 0.86 7.74 20.26
CA SER A 593 2.21 7.17 20.29
C SER A 593 3.06 7.70 19.13
N GLN A 594 4.25 8.19 19.43
CA GLN A 594 5.21 8.71 18.46
C GLN A 594 6.46 7.82 18.44
N HIS A 595 6.81 7.32 17.27
CA HIS A 595 7.91 6.37 17.10
C HIS A 595 8.92 6.86 16.06
N TRP A 596 10.19 6.57 16.34
CA TRP A 596 11.26 6.66 15.35
C TRP A 596 11.10 5.55 14.30
N ASP A 597 11.19 5.90 13.02
CA ASP A 597 10.85 5.03 11.90
C ASP A 597 11.93 4.00 11.52
N THR A 598 13.22 4.31 11.74
CA THR A 598 14.36 3.48 11.32
C THR A 598 14.26 2.02 11.78
N PRO A 599 13.92 1.72 13.06
CA PRO A 599 13.80 0.34 13.51
C PRO A 599 12.67 -0.43 12.83
N LEU A 600 11.68 0.28 12.25
CA LEU A 600 10.52 -0.28 11.59
C LEU A 600 10.74 -0.46 10.07
N SER A 601 11.53 0.41 9.44
CA SER A 601 11.60 0.58 7.98
C SER A 601 12.61 -0.31 7.24
N GLY A 602 13.07 -1.40 7.87
CA GLY A 602 13.84 -2.47 7.25
C GLY A 602 12.97 -3.49 6.49
N ALA A 603 13.54 -4.66 6.20
CA ALA A 603 12.79 -5.79 5.62
C ALA A 603 11.59 -6.17 6.47
N GLN A 604 10.53 -6.62 5.80
CA GLN A 604 9.26 -6.85 6.46
C GLN A 604 9.30 -8.03 7.42
N TYR A 605 8.91 -7.75 8.65
CA TYR A 605 8.72 -8.73 9.70
C TYR A 605 7.42 -8.40 10.43
N ARG A 606 6.42 -9.28 10.33
CA ARG A 606 5.09 -9.06 10.94
C ARG A 606 5.03 -9.46 12.42
N GLY A 607 6.03 -10.17 12.93
CA GLY A 607 6.12 -10.61 14.34
C GLY A 607 6.73 -9.57 15.29
N ARG A 608 6.75 -8.29 14.90
CA ARG A 608 7.37 -7.22 15.69
C ARG A 608 6.71 -7.09 17.06
N LYS A 609 7.54 -6.88 18.08
CA LYS A 609 7.09 -6.46 19.42
C LYS A 609 6.69 -4.98 19.39
N GLY A 610 5.96 -4.54 20.41
CA GLY A 610 5.74 -3.11 20.65
C GLY A 610 7.07 -2.34 20.69
N LEU A 611 7.07 -1.14 20.12
CA LEU A 611 8.21 -0.24 20.12
C LEU A 611 8.05 0.79 21.24
N ASN A 612 9.16 1.28 21.79
CA ASN A 612 9.11 2.35 22.78
C ASN A 612 8.80 3.68 22.10
N THR A 613 7.86 4.44 22.66
CA THR A 613 7.56 5.79 22.20
C THR A 613 8.71 6.75 22.52
N VAL A 614 9.00 7.68 21.61
CA VAL A 614 10.02 8.73 21.80
C VAL A 614 9.56 9.78 22.83
N PHE A 615 8.25 10.05 22.85
CA PHE A 615 7.63 11.07 23.70
C PHE A 615 6.55 10.46 24.59
N ASN A 616 6.52 10.84 25.87
CA ASN A 616 5.36 10.57 26.73
C ASN A 616 4.25 11.57 26.39
N THR A 617 3.13 11.06 25.87
CA THR A 617 1.98 11.88 25.46
C THR A 617 1.02 12.20 26.59
N GLU A 618 1.19 11.60 27.77
CA GLU A 618 0.35 11.83 28.95
C GLU A 618 -1.17 11.66 28.64
N GLY A 619 -1.49 10.75 27.71
CA GLY A 619 -2.85 10.43 27.31
C GLY A 619 -3.52 11.45 26.35
N MET A 620 -2.83 12.51 25.93
CA MET A 620 -3.35 13.49 24.97
C MET A 620 -3.56 12.85 23.60
N ARG A 621 -4.79 12.87 23.08
CA ARG A 621 -5.21 12.19 21.85
C ARG A 621 -6.61 12.68 21.40
N PRO A 622 -7.01 12.44 20.14
CA PRO A 622 -6.20 12.04 18.99
C PRO A 622 -5.20 13.10 18.56
N VAL A 623 -4.30 12.69 17.65
CA VAL A 623 -3.27 13.55 17.06
C VAL A 623 -3.44 13.62 15.55
N VAL A 624 -3.21 14.80 14.97
CA VAL A 624 -3.19 15.05 13.53
C VAL A 624 -2.01 15.98 13.20
N GLY A 625 -1.06 15.53 12.39
CA GLY A 625 0.13 16.30 12.01
C GLY A 625 1.15 16.51 13.13
N SER A 626 2.40 16.74 12.74
CA SER A 626 3.56 16.91 13.64
C SER A 626 4.66 17.74 12.99
N GLU A 627 5.47 18.44 13.80
CA GLU A 627 6.54 19.32 13.29
C GLU A 627 7.70 19.45 14.29
N PHE A 628 8.88 19.81 13.78
CA PHE A 628 10.01 20.29 14.56
C PHE A 628 10.13 21.82 14.47
N LEU A 629 10.30 22.44 15.63
CA LEU A 629 10.45 23.90 15.76
C LEU A 629 11.88 24.30 15.40
N ASN A 630 12.15 24.56 14.11
CA ASN A 630 13.42 25.07 13.63
C ASN A 630 13.20 26.32 12.77
N THR A 631 13.18 27.47 13.42
CA THR A 631 12.93 28.77 12.79
C THR A 631 13.57 29.90 13.59
N ARG A 632 14.25 30.81 12.91
CA ARG A 632 14.80 32.02 13.54
C ARG A 632 13.73 32.98 14.08
N GLN A 633 12.47 32.86 13.62
CA GLN A 633 11.33 33.68 14.10
C GLN A 633 11.01 33.39 15.58
N PHE A 634 11.30 32.18 16.06
CA PHE A 634 11.00 31.76 17.42
C PHE A 634 12.20 31.95 18.38
N PRO A 635 11.98 31.96 19.70
CA PRO A 635 13.04 31.99 20.70
C PRO A 635 14.05 30.85 20.56
N ASP A 636 15.30 31.10 20.98
CA ASP A 636 16.40 30.15 20.82
C ASP A 636 16.22 28.90 21.71
N ASN A 637 15.56 29.05 22.86
CA ASN A 637 15.32 27.96 23.81
C ASN A 637 14.25 26.95 23.38
N ILE A 638 13.55 27.19 22.26
CA ILE A 638 12.55 26.25 21.72
C ILE A 638 12.99 25.58 20.42
N GLN A 639 14.20 25.91 19.92
CA GLN A 639 14.71 25.31 18.69
C GLN A 639 14.96 23.80 18.85
N GLY A 640 14.59 23.03 17.83
CA GLY A 640 14.72 21.56 17.81
C GLY A 640 13.69 20.81 18.64
N GLN A 641 12.71 21.50 19.25
CA GLN A 641 11.62 20.84 19.97
C GLN A 641 10.60 20.24 19.01
N PHE A 642 10.00 19.12 19.41
CA PHE A 642 8.96 18.43 18.66
C PHE A 642 7.56 18.85 19.12
N LEU A 643 6.59 18.88 18.22
CA LEU A 643 5.19 19.12 18.51
C LEU A 643 4.26 18.25 17.67
N TYR A 644 2.99 18.18 18.08
CA TYR A 644 1.90 17.67 17.27
C TYR A 644 0.60 18.43 17.56
N ALA A 645 -0.41 18.34 16.70
CA ALA A 645 -1.73 18.91 17.00
C ALA A 645 -2.68 17.88 17.63
N CYS A 646 -3.28 18.24 18.76
CA CYS A 646 -4.19 17.38 19.52
C CYS A 646 -5.63 17.88 19.42
N VAL A 647 -6.48 17.05 18.84
CA VAL A 647 -7.79 17.51 18.37
C VAL A 647 -8.95 17.26 19.33
N ILE A 648 -8.91 16.34 20.31
CA ILE A 648 -10.09 16.05 21.16
C ILE A 648 -9.94 16.41 22.63
N ASN A 649 -8.98 15.81 23.34
CA ASN A 649 -8.94 15.95 24.80
C ASN A 649 -8.09 17.12 25.30
N MET A 650 -7.24 17.69 24.43
CA MET A 650 -6.46 18.90 24.72
C MET A 650 -6.93 20.13 23.95
N ASN A 651 -7.43 19.96 22.71
CA ASN A 651 -7.77 21.07 21.80
C ASN A 651 -6.61 22.07 21.69
N GLY A 652 -5.44 21.61 21.21
CA GLY A 652 -4.23 22.43 21.23
C GLY A 652 -2.98 21.74 20.69
N ILE A 653 -1.82 22.40 20.87
CA ILE A 653 -0.51 21.96 20.37
C ILE A 653 0.48 21.91 21.55
N PRO A 654 0.81 20.71 22.07
CA PRO A 654 1.88 20.50 23.05
C PRO A 654 3.27 20.45 22.41
N ARG A 655 4.34 20.52 23.22
CA ARG A 655 5.73 20.40 22.75
C ARG A 655 6.65 19.62 23.70
N TRP A 656 7.72 19.04 23.14
CA TRP A 656 8.72 18.24 23.85
C TRP A 656 10.14 18.70 23.56
N THR A 657 11.03 18.57 24.54
CA THR A 657 12.48 18.54 24.27
C THR A 657 12.81 17.35 23.37
N PHE A 658 13.96 17.40 22.70
CA PHE A 658 14.43 16.33 21.84
C PHE A 658 15.93 16.13 22.05
N SER A 659 16.34 14.89 22.30
CA SER A 659 17.73 14.52 22.58
C SER A 659 17.99 13.05 22.28
N ASP A 660 19.26 12.71 22.13
CA ASP A 660 19.72 11.36 21.86
C ASP A 660 19.47 10.40 23.04
N ASP A 661 19.12 9.16 22.70
CA ASP A 661 19.01 8.04 23.64
C ASP A 661 19.61 6.78 23.01
N GLY A 662 20.93 6.62 23.18
CA GLY A 662 21.69 5.61 22.45
C GLY A 662 21.62 5.86 20.94
N ALA A 663 21.20 4.86 20.16
CA ALA A 663 20.98 5.02 18.73
C ALA A 663 19.76 5.92 18.40
N GLY A 664 18.75 5.92 19.28
CA GLY A 664 17.46 6.56 19.07
C GLY A 664 17.32 7.87 19.83
N PHE A 665 16.10 8.14 20.29
CA PHE A 665 15.71 9.46 20.79
C PHE A 665 14.79 9.39 22.00
N LYS A 666 14.80 10.46 22.79
CA LYS A 666 13.85 10.72 23.88
C LYS A 666 13.48 12.19 23.98
N GLY A 667 12.29 12.46 24.49
CA GLY A 667 11.84 13.81 24.78
C GLY A 667 10.94 13.92 26.00
N THR A 668 11.01 15.06 26.68
CA THR A 668 10.18 15.38 27.85
C THR A 668 9.25 16.53 27.51
N ARG A 669 7.97 16.43 27.90
CA ARG A 669 6.98 17.46 27.62
C ARG A 669 7.40 18.77 28.29
N VAL A 670 7.36 19.86 27.55
CA VAL A 670 7.73 21.17 28.06
C VAL A 670 6.48 21.95 28.44
N ARG A 671 6.31 22.13 29.75
CA ARG A 671 5.23 22.89 30.38
C ARG A 671 5.83 24.16 30.95
N HIS A 672 5.63 25.30 30.30
CA HIS A 672 6.16 26.54 30.85
C HIS A 672 5.10 27.18 31.72
N ASN A 673 5.30 27.19 33.02
CA ASN A 673 5.01 28.33 33.88
C ASN A 673 5.81 28.12 35.17
N PRO A 674 7.07 28.60 35.24
CA PRO A 674 7.88 28.45 36.44
C PRO A 674 7.27 29.14 37.67
N ALA A 675 6.44 30.16 37.43
CA ALA A 675 5.79 30.98 38.45
C ALA A 675 4.42 30.45 38.88
N ASP A 676 3.80 29.57 38.10
CA ASP A 676 2.57 28.87 38.46
C ASP A 676 2.63 27.39 38.04
N PRO A 677 3.27 26.55 38.88
CA PRO A 677 3.32 25.11 38.67
C PRO A 677 1.93 24.46 38.62
N LYS A 678 0.87 25.15 39.06
CA LYS A 678 -0.51 24.65 39.07
C LYS A 678 -1.22 24.87 37.72
N ASN A 679 -0.77 25.85 36.91
CA ASN A 679 -1.33 26.16 35.59
C ASN A 679 -0.25 26.18 34.50
N PRO A 680 0.32 25.01 34.15
CA PRO A 680 1.27 24.90 33.03
C PRO A 680 0.57 25.22 31.69
N PHE A 681 1.21 26.02 30.83
CA PHE A 681 0.78 26.20 29.45
C PHE A 681 1.66 25.41 28.46
N ASP A 682 1.00 24.86 27.44
CA ASP A 682 1.60 24.26 26.24
C ASP A 682 1.91 25.35 25.20
N LEU A 683 2.26 24.98 23.95
CA LEU A 683 2.46 25.97 22.89
C LEU A 683 1.14 26.65 22.50
N ILE A 684 0.06 25.86 22.38
CA ILE A 684 -1.32 26.34 22.21
C ILE A 684 -2.26 25.44 23.02
N LYS A 685 -3.24 26.02 23.72
CA LYS A 685 -4.35 25.27 24.33
C LYS A 685 -5.62 26.11 24.32
N SER A 686 -6.75 25.57 23.86
CA SER A 686 -8.05 26.25 23.88
C SER A 686 -8.98 25.70 24.95
N THR A 687 -9.85 26.55 25.50
CA THR A 687 -11.02 26.09 26.26
C THR A 687 -12.21 25.74 25.37
N ASP A 688 -12.21 26.16 24.10
CA ASP A 688 -13.22 25.76 23.11
C ASP A 688 -12.96 24.32 22.64
N LYS A 689 -13.95 23.46 22.84
CA LYS A 689 -13.90 22.06 22.43
C LYS A 689 -14.00 21.89 20.92
N HIS A 690 -14.49 22.88 20.17
CA HIS A 690 -14.61 22.81 18.71
C HIS A 690 -13.34 23.23 17.98
N PHE A 691 -12.32 23.74 18.69
CA PHE A 691 -10.99 23.99 18.13
C PHE A 691 -10.27 22.68 17.85
N ARG A 692 -10.01 22.39 16.57
CA ARG A 692 -9.39 21.15 16.10
C ARG A 692 -8.17 21.51 15.25
N PRO A 693 -7.03 21.86 15.86
CA PRO A 693 -5.83 22.21 15.11
C PRO A 693 -5.35 21.00 14.29
N VAL A 694 -4.95 21.23 13.05
CA VAL A 694 -4.45 20.20 12.13
C VAL A 694 -3.19 20.67 11.40
N ASP A 695 -2.35 19.70 11.10
CA ASP A 695 -1.16 19.79 10.24
C ASP A 695 -0.25 21.01 10.47
N PRO A 696 0.30 21.15 11.70
CA PRO A 696 1.16 22.28 12.01
C PRO A 696 2.46 22.22 11.19
N GLN A 697 2.89 23.34 10.60
CA GLN A 697 4.09 23.42 9.78
C GLN A 697 4.80 24.77 9.91
N ILE A 698 6.13 24.79 9.89
CA ILE A 698 6.88 26.06 9.78
C ILE A 698 6.79 26.61 8.35
N GLY A 699 6.21 27.79 8.21
CA GLY A 699 6.02 28.46 6.92
C GLY A 699 7.28 29.21 6.42
N PRO A 700 7.27 29.71 5.17
CA PRO A 700 8.37 30.48 4.59
C PRO A 700 8.71 31.78 5.34
N ASP A 701 7.74 32.34 6.07
CA ASP A 701 7.89 33.51 6.95
C ASP A 701 8.43 33.16 8.34
N GLY A 702 8.71 31.88 8.60
CA GLY A 702 9.22 31.36 9.87
C GLY A 702 8.16 31.21 10.97
N ALA A 703 6.91 31.59 10.74
CA ALA A 703 5.83 31.35 11.69
C ALA A 703 5.42 29.87 11.71
N LEU A 704 4.75 29.43 12.77
CA LEU A 704 4.09 28.12 12.79
C LEU A 704 2.66 28.28 12.27
N TRP A 705 2.37 27.67 11.13
CA TRP A 705 1.06 27.65 10.49
C TRP A 705 0.30 26.40 10.90
N PHE A 706 -1.02 26.48 11.05
CA PHE A 706 -1.89 25.32 11.29
C PHE A 706 -3.31 25.60 10.79
N GLY A 707 -4.00 24.55 10.34
CA GLY A 707 -5.43 24.61 10.06
C GLY A 707 -6.26 24.38 11.31
N ASP A 708 -7.52 24.78 11.28
CA ASP A 708 -8.55 24.40 12.26
C ASP A 708 -9.72 23.76 11.51
N TRP A 709 -9.95 22.47 11.76
CA TRP A 709 -11.07 21.72 11.17
C TRP A 709 -12.43 22.24 11.69
N ALA A 710 -12.44 22.95 12.84
CA ALA A 710 -13.60 23.60 13.43
C ALA A 710 -14.85 22.68 13.45
N ASN A 711 -14.75 21.55 14.16
CA ASN A 711 -15.77 20.50 14.10
C ASN A 711 -16.40 20.13 15.45
N PRO A 712 -17.74 20.16 15.56
CA PRO A 712 -18.44 19.58 16.70
C PRO A 712 -18.43 18.04 16.66
N LEU A 713 -18.74 17.44 15.50
CA LEU A 713 -18.94 16.00 15.37
C LEU A 713 -17.78 15.31 14.65
N ILE A 714 -16.84 14.76 15.44
CA ILE A 714 -15.68 14.03 14.90
C ILE A 714 -15.85 12.51 14.84
N GLY A 715 -16.65 11.91 15.75
CA GLY A 715 -16.81 10.46 15.86
C GLY A 715 -17.72 9.83 14.80
N HIS A 716 -17.36 8.64 14.31
CA HIS A 716 -18.16 7.85 13.35
C HIS A 716 -18.91 6.68 14.01
N MET A 717 -18.49 6.26 15.20
CA MET A 717 -19.14 5.16 15.94
C MET A 717 -20.25 5.67 16.86
N GLN A 718 -20.13 6.92 17.31
CA GLN A 718 -21.04 7.58 18.25
C GLN A 718 -22.23 8.24 17.54
N TYR A 719 -22.02 8.73 16.32
CA TYR A 719 -22.98 9.52 15.53
C TYR A 719 -23.10 8.96 14.12
N SER A 720 -24.30 8.95 13.54
CA SER A 720 -24.49 8.53 12.14
C SER A 720 -23.68 9.43 11.21
N GLN A 721 -23.21 8.87 10.09
CA GLN A 721 -22.58 9.60 8.98
C GLN A 721 -23.56 10.61 8.35
N ARG A 722 -24.86 10.46 8.60
CA ARG A 722 -25.93 11.40 8.16
C ARG A 722 -26.53 12.22 9.31
N ASP A 723 -25.85 12.33 10.45
CA ASP A 723 -26.30 13.22 11.53
C ASP A 723 -26.42 14.66 11.00
N PRO A 724 -27.57 15.35 11.17
CA PRO A 724 -27.79 16.68 10.62
C PRO A 724 -26.88 17.76 11.24
N ASN A 725 -26.21 17.48 12.35
CA ASN A 725 -25.25 18.39 12.99
C ASN A 725 -23.81 18.21 12.49
N ARG A 726 -23.56 17.40 11.45
CA ARG A 726 -22.24 17.34 10.81
C ARG A 726 -21.98 18.66 10.09
N ASP A 727 -20.89 19.31 10.46
CA ASP A 727 -20.49 20.55 9.83
C ASP A 727 -19.78 20.29 8.49
N HIS A 728 -20.09 21.12 7.50
CA HIS A 728 -19.56 21.04 6.15
C HIS A 728 -19.04 22.39 5.63
N VAL A 729 -19.06 23.44 6.45
CA VAL A 729 -18.87 24.83 5.99
C VAL A 729 -17.79 25.62 6.74
N HIS A 730 -17.32 25.17 7.91
CA HIS A 730 -16.32 25.90 8.68
C HIS A 730 -14.90 25.38 8.42
N GLY A 731 -13.90 26.26 8.46
CA GLY A 731 -12.51 25.91 8.22
C GLY A 731 -11.62 27.14 8.23
N ARG A 732 -10.51 27.10 8.98
CA ARG A 732 -9.69 28.30 9.24
C ARG A 732 -8.22 27.99 9.20
N ILE A 733 -7.42 29.01 8.89
CA ILE A 733 -5.97 28.95 8.87
C ILE A 733 -5.43 30.01 9.82
N TYR A 734 -4.54 29.59 10.70
CA TYR A 734 -3.90 30.44 11.71
C TYR A 734 -2.39 30.39 11.61
N ARG A 735 -1.75 31.42 12.18
CA ARG A 735 -0.31 31.50 12.41
C ARG A 735 -0.03 31.78 13.87
N LEU A 736 0.91 31.06 14.45
CA LEU A 736 1.51 31.40 15.73
C LEU A 736 2.82 32.15 15.45
N VAL A 737 2.91 33.37 15.97
CA VAL A 737 4.07 34.25 15.81
C VAL A 737 4.68 34.61 17.16
N TYR A 738 5.98 34.80 17.21
CA TYR A 738 6.67 35.40 18.35
C TYR A 738 6.86 36.91 18.14
N LYS A 739 6.37 37.75 19.05
CA LYS A 739 6.29 39.21 18.85
C LYS A 739 7.63 39.93 18.95
N ASP A 740 8.60 39.34 19.66
CA ASP A 740 9.89 40.00 19.90
C ASP A 740 10.92 39.75 18.79
N LYS A 741 10.55 38.97 17.75
CA LYS A 741 11.37 38.75 16.55
C LYS A 741 10.54 39.00 15.29
N PRO A 742 11.09 39.65 14.25
CA PRO A 742 10.36 39.87 13.01
C PRO A 742 10.08 38.54 12.30
N LEU A 743 9.02 38.52 11.48
CA LEU A 743 8.84 37.47 10.48
C LEU A 743 10.05 37.42 9.54
N LEU A 744 10.40 36.22 9.07
CA LEU A 744 11.47 36.04 8.11
C LEU A 744 11.01 36.51 6.73
N LYS A 745 11.94 37.06 5.95
CA LYS A 745 11.70 37.29 4.53
C LYS A 745 11.63 35.92 3.83
N PRO A 746 10.53 35.58 3.13
CA PRO A 746 10.42 34.29 2.47
C PRO A 746 11.55 34.04 1.47
N VAL A 747 12.19 32.87 1.59
CA VAL A 747 13.15 32.35 0.61
C VAL A 747 12.42 31.42 -0.34
N THR A 748 12.09 31.92 -1.53
CA THR A 748 11.36 31.20 -2.58
C THR A 748 12.31 30.53 -3.58
N GLN A 749 11.80 29.56 -4.35
CA GLN A 749 12.56 28.68 -5.24
C GLN A 749 12.23 28.91 -6.73
N GLN A 750 10.98 29.24 -7.05
CA GLN A 750 10.48 29.35 -8.43
C GLN A 750 11.35 30.28 -9.29
N GLY A 751 11.72 29.82 -10.49
CA GLY A 751 12.41 30.64 -11.50
C GLY A 751 13.89 30.94 -11.24
N LYS A 752 14.43 30.55 -10.07
CA LYS A 752 15.84 30.79 -9.72
C LYS A 752 16.78 29.84 -10.46
N PRO A 753 18.03 30.23 -10.77
CA PRO A 753 19.01 29.31 -11.34
C PRO A 753 19.40 28.22 -10.34
N VAL A 754 19.81 27.04 -10.82
CA VAL A 754 20.21 25.92 -9.95
C VAL A 754 21.30 26.33 -8.96
N THR A 755 22.27 27.14 -9.38
CA THR A 755 23.36 27.62 -8.52
C THR A 755 22.85 28.42 -7.31
N GLU A 756 21.83 29.26 -7.48
CA GLU A 756 21.22 29.99 -6.37
C GLU A 756 20.42 29.06 -5.46
N LEU A 757 19.69 28.08 -6.03
CA LEU A 757 18.97 27.10 -5.24
C LEU A 757 19.89 26.28 -4.33
N LEU A 758 21.06 25.89 -4.82
CA LEU A 758 22.05 25.15 -4.03
C LEU A 758 22.53 25.95 -2.82
N GLU A 759 22.71 27.27 -2.94
CA GLU A 759 23.07 28.12 -1.80
C GLU A 759 21.97 28.19 -0.72
N GLN A 760 20.70 27.99 -1.09
CA GLN A 760 19.60 27.95 -0.11
C GLN A 760 19.68 26.75 0.84
N PHE A 761 20.51 25.73 0.57
CA PHE A 761 20.82 24.67 1.55
C PHE A 761 21.56 25.18 2.79
N ARG A 762 22.06 26.42 2.78
CA ARG A 762 22.65 27.07 3.95
C ARG A 762 21.62 27.55 4.95
N GLU A 763 20.37 27.78 4.52
CA GLU A 763 19.30 28.27 5.40
C GLU A 763 19.10 27.34 6.61
N PRO A 764 18.94 27.89 7.84
CA PRO A 764 18.63 27.09 9.03
C PRO A 764 17.28 26.38 8.96
N GLU A 765 16.27 27.03 8.37
CA GLU A 765 14.90 26.53 8.26
C GLU A 765 14.85 25.30 7.36
N TRP A 766 14.64 24.13 7.95
CA TRP A 766 14.67 22.86 7.23
C TRP A 766 13.57 22.76 6.16
N ARG A 767 12.40 23.37 6.38
CA ARG A 767 11.30 23.45 5.40
C ARG A 767 11.69 24.28 4.16
N THR A 768 12.63 25.21 4.26
CA THR A 768 13.22 25.87 3.07
C THR A 768 14.07 24.89 2.28
N ARG A 769 14.98 24.17 2.94
CA ARG A 769 15.81 23.13 2.30
C ARG A 769 14.96 22.02 1.69
N TYR A 770 13.83 21.71 2.31
CA TYR A 770 12.84 20.80 1.77
C TYR A 770 12.35 21.23 0.39
N ARG A 771 11.85 22.47 0.27
CA ARG A 771 11.34 23.00 -1.00
C ARG A 771 12.44 23.09 -2.06
N VAL A 772 13.68 23.39 -1.66
CA VAL A 772 14.86 23.34 -2.56
C VAL A 772 15.05 21.94 -3.15
N ARG A 773 14.98 20.88 -2.35
CA ARG A 773 15.08 19.50 -2.87
C ARG A 773 13.97 19.17 -3.85
N ARG A 774 12.71 19.51 -3.53
CA ARG A 774 11.55 19.31 -4.44
C ARG A 774 11.77 20.02 -5.77
N GLU A 775 12.18 21.29 -5.72
CA GLU A 775 12.43 22.12 -6.90
C GLU A 775 13.56 21.54 -7.78
N LEU A 776 14.70 21.17 -7.17
CA LEU A 776 15.81 20.58 -7.91
C LEU A 776 15.42 19.24 -8.54
N GLN A 777 14.61 18.43 -7.86
CA GLN A 777 14.13 17.14 -8.39
C GLN A 777 13.18 17.29 -9.60
N ALA A 778 12.54 18.45 -9.76
CA ALA A 778 11.67 18.74 -10.91
C ALA A 778 12.44 19.24 -12.15
N ARG A 779 13.75 19.50 -12.03
CA ARG A 779 14.58 20.02 -13.12
C ARG A 779 15.28 18.91 -13.91
N PRO A 780 15.77 19.21 -15.13
CA PRO A 780 16.58 18.28 -15.89
C PRO A 780 17.80 17.82 -15.07
N ALA A 781 17.90 16.50 -14.84
CA ALA A 781 18.93 15.93 -13.97
C ALA A 781 20.35 16.35 -14.39
N ALA A 782 20.64 16.39 -15.70
CA ALA A 782 21.96 16.76 -16.21
C ALA A 782 22.37 18.21 -15.87
N GLU A 783 21.42 19.13 -15.81
CA GLU A 783 21.66 20.52 -15.38
C GLU A 783 21.98 20.57 -13.88
N VAL A 784 21.13 19.92 -13.08
CA VAL A 784 21.26 19.88 -11.62
C VAL A 784 22.59 19.28 -11.20
N LEU A 785 22.94 18.11 -11.74
CA LEU A 785 24.15 17.38 -11.36
C LEU A 785 25.42 18.17 -11.69
N ARG A 786 25.48 18.85 -12.84
CA ARG A 786 26.64 19.66 -13.23
C ARG A 786 26.89 20.83 -12.27
N ALA A 787 25.82 21.55 -11.92
CA ALA A 787 25.90 22.65 -10.96
C ALA A 787 26.22 22.13 -9.56
N LEU A 788 25.62 20.99 -9.17
CA LEU A 788 25.85 20.34 -7.88
C LEU A 788 27.32 19.92 -7.70
N ASP A 789 27.94 19.34 -8.72
CA ASP A 789 29.35 18.94 -8.67
C ASP A 789 30.29 20.14 -8.50
N THR A 790 30.01 21.22 -9.21
CA THR A 790 30.74 22.48 -9.08
C THR A 790 30.59 23.03 -7.66
N TRP A 791 29.36 23.04 -7.14
CA TRP A 791 29.04 23.55 -5.80
C TRP A 791 29.70 22.73 -4.69
N VAL A 792 29.60 21.40 -4.74
CA VAL A 792 30.24 20.48 -3.78
C VAL A 792 31.76 20.66 -3.79
N GLY A 793 32.37 20.81 -4.97
CA GLY A 793 33.81 21.03 -5.11
C GLY A 793 34.30 22.37 -4.53
N ALA A 794 33.40 23.34 -4.36
CA ALA A 794 33.70 24.66 -3.80
C ALA A 794 33.41 24.77 -2.28
N LEU A 795 32.88 23.72 -1.64
CA LEU A 795 32.55 23.76 -0.22
C LEU A 795 33.80 23.81 0.66
N ASP A 796 33.92 24.86 1.47
CA ASP A 796 34.94 24.97 2.51
C ASP A 796 34.74 23.89 3.59
N ALA A 797 35.76 23.06 3.82
CA ALA A 797 35.71 22.00 4.83
C ALA A 797 35.72 22.53 6.27
N THR A 798 36.08 23.80 6.49
CA THR A 798 36.10 24.45 7.81
C THR A 798 34.75 25.06 8.20
N ASP A 799 33.84 25.24 7.25
CA ASP A 799 32.47 25.71 7.51
C ASP A 799 31.74 24.70 8.43
N PRO A 800 31.17 25.14 9.58
CA PRO A 800 30.45 24.27 10.50
C PRO A 800 29.30 23.47 9.87
N VAL A 801 28.70 23.96 8.78
CA VAL A 801 27.62 23.24 8.08
C VAL A 801 28.10 22.43 6.87
N SER A 802 29.40 22.40 6.58
CA SER A 802 29.97 21.75 5.38
C SER A 802 29.58 20.27 5.25
N GLU A 803 29.59 19.51 6.35
CA GLU A 803 29.17 18.10 6.35
C GLU A 803 27.68 17.96 6.04
N ARG A 804 26.83 18.82 6.62
CA ARG A 804 25.38 18.88 6.30
C ARG A 804 25.15 19.20 4.83
N LEU A 805 25.89 20.16 4.26
CA LEU A 805 25.76 20.56 2.86
C LEU A 805 26.14 19.42 1.91
N ARG A 806 27.19 18.65 2.21
CA ARG A 806 27.52 17.41 1.47
C ARG A 806 26.43 16.36 1.59
N THR A 807 25.77 16.24 2.74
CA THR A 807 24.61 15.34 2.91
C THR A 807 23.41 15.81 2.08
N GLU A 808 23.11 17.11 2.01
CA GLU A 808 22.06 17.65 1.12
C GLU A 808 22.36 17.33 -0.35
N ALA A 809 23.62 17.47 -0.78
CA ALA A 809 24.04 17.07 -2.13
C ALA A 809 23.84 15.56 -2.39
N LEU A 810 24.14 14.71 -1.41
CA LEU A 810 23.91 13.27 -1.51
C LEU A 810 22.42 12.96 -1.69
N TRP A 811 21.53 13.64 -0.96
CA TRP A 811 20.09 13.47 -1.10
C TRP A 811 19.54 14.00 -2.43
N VAL A 812 20.07 15.10 -2.97
CA VAL A 812 19.70 15.57 -4.32
C VAL A 812 20.03 14.50 -5.36
N ARG A 813 21.23 13.89 -5.27
CA ARG A 813 21.63 12.79 -6.15
C ARG A 813 20.73 11.56 -6.01
N GLN A 814 20.42 11.17 -4.77
CA GLN A 814 19.52 10.05 -4.50
C GLN A 814 18.12 10.31 -5.07
N GLY A 815 17.56 11.51 -4.87
CA GLY A 815 16.26 11.90 -5.40
C GLY A 815 16.18 11.99 -6.93
N LEU A 816 17.31 11.89 -7.63
CA LEU A 816 17.42 11.76 -9.08
C LEU A 816 17.79 10.33 -9.52
N HIS A 817 18.02 9.40 -8.58
CA HIS A 817 18.64 8.08 -8.77
C HIS A 817 19.97 8.13 -9.54
N GLN A 818 20.79 9.16 -9.27
CA GLN A 818 22.09 9.40 -9.90
C GLN A 818 23.19 9.43 -8.83
N ASN A 819 23.37 8.28 -8.17
CA ASN A 819 24.28 8.11 -7.05
C ASN A 819 25.74 8.34 -7.47
N ASP A 820 26.49 9.10 -6.66
CA ASP A 820 27.93 9.27 -6.82
C ASP A 820 28.69 8.57 -5.69
N GLN A 821 29.49 7.56 -6.04
CA GLN A 821 30.27 6.81 -5.05
C GLN A 821 31.37 7.66 -4.40
N GLY A 822 31.88 8.69 -5.09
CA GLY A 822 32.89 9.60 -4.55
C GLY A 822 32.34 10.38 -3.35
N LEU A 823 31.24 11.11 -3.57
CA LEU A 823 30.51 11.85 -2.55
C LEU A 823 30.00 10.93 -1.44
N LEU A 824 29.44 9.75 -1.78
CA LEU A 824 29.00 8.79 -0.77
C LEU A 824 30.14 8.40 0.19
N ARG A 825 31.34 8.12 -0.33
CA ARG A 825 32.51 7.84 0.52
C ARG A 825 32.93 9.03 1.37
N GLN A 826 32.85 10.26 0.86
CA GLN A 826 33.14 11.47 1.62
C GLN A 826 32.15 11.64 2.79
N VAL A 827 30.85 11.44 2.56
CA VAL A 827 29.83 11.57 3.62
C VAL A 827 29.98 10.44 4.65
N LEU A 828 30.26 9.21 4.24
CA LEU A 828 30.55 8.09 5.15
C LEU A 828 31.80 8.32 6.03
N ALA A 829 32.75 9.15 5.57
CA ALA A 829 33.95 9.52 6.31
C ALA A 829 33.78 10.79 7.17
N SER A 830 32.60 11.42 7.16
CA SER A 830 32.32 12.65 7.93
C SER A 830 32.47 12.41 9.43
N LYS A 831 32.81 13.46 10.19
CA LYS A 831 32.95 13.40 11.65
C LYS A 831 31.58 13.27 12.31
N SER A 832 30.55 13.95 11.78
CA SER A 832 29.17 13.87 12.23
C SER A 832 28.61 12.45 12.10
N PRO A 833 28.16 11.83 13.21
CA PRO A 833 27.43 10.56 13.14
C PRO A 833 26.11 10.67 12.37
N GLU A 834 25.46 11.83 12.38
CA GLU A 834 24.22 12.08 11.64
C GLU A 834 24.44 12.02 10.12
N ALA A 835 25.48 12.68 9.62
CA ALA A 835 25.84 12.64 8.20
C ALA A 835 26.14 11.19 7.75
N ARG A 836 26.89 10.43 8.57
CA ARG A 836 27.16 9.01 8.30
C ARG A 836 25.89 8.17 8.31
N ALA A 837 24.99 8.37 9.28
CA ALA A 837 23.71 7.66 9.36
C ALA A 837 22.84 7.94 8.12
N ALA A 838 22.78 9.21 7.68
CA ALA A 838 22.07 9.59 6.45
C ALA A 838 22.65 8.90 5.21
N ALA A 839 23.98 8.81 5.08
CA ALA A 839 24.62 8.08 3.98
C ALA A 839 24.32 6.58 3.99
N VAL A 840 24.28 5.95 5.17
CA VAL A 840 23.91 4.54 5.33
C VAL A 840 22.44 4.30 4.94
N ARG A 841 21.53 5.23 5.27
CA ARG A 841 20.14 5.20 4.81
C ARG A 841 20.05 5.27 3.28
N VAL A 842 20.82 6.15 2.64
CA VAL A 842 20.92 6.25 1.17
C VAL A 842 21.33 4.90 0.57
N ILE A 843 22.36 4.25 1.13
CA ILE A 843 22.82 2.93 0.64
C ILE A 843 21.69 1.89 0.74
N ALA A 844 20.98 1.85 1.87
CA ALA A 844 19.91 0.88 2.08
C ALA A 844 18.72 1.07 1.11
N ASP A 845 18.34 2.32 0.84
CA ASP A 845 17.23 2.64 -0.06
C ASP A 845 17.61 2.49 -1.55
N GLU A 846 18.87 2.75 -1.90
CA GLU A 846 19.42 2.60 -3.26
C GLU A 846 20.11 1.25 -3.51
N ARG A 847 19.92 0.27 -2.62
CA ARG A 847 20.60 -1.04 -2.68
C ARG A 847 20.48 -1.77 -4.02
N ASP A 848 19.35 -1.61 -4.71
CA ASP A 848 19.09 -2.24 -6.01
C ASP A 848 19.92 -1.57 -7.15
N ARG A 849 20.46 -0.37 -6.92
CA ARG A 849 21.23 0.45 -7.88
C ARG A 849 22.70 0.61 -7.48
N LEU A 850 23.09 0.11 -6.31
CA LEU A 850 24.46 0.15 -5.80
C LEU A 850 24.99 -1.28 -5.69
N ALA A 851 25.80 -1.69 -6.65
CA ALA A 851 26.32 -3.06 -6.73
C ALA A 851 27.08 -3.51 -5.47
N ASN A 852 27.71 -2.59 -4.74
CA ASN A 852 28.46 -2.84 -3.51
C ASN A 852 27.71 -2.41 -2.24
N ALA A 853 26.37 -2.33 -2.28
CA ALA A 853 25.57 -1.88 -1.15
C ALA A 853 25.76 -2.73 0.10
N GLN A 854 25.80 -4.07 -0.04
CA GLN A 854 25.98 -4.97 1.09
C GLN A 854 27.32 -4.72 1.78
N GLU A 855 28.41 -4.59 1.02
CA GLU A 855 29.76 -4.33 1.53
C GLU A 855 29.82 -3.02 2.31
N LEU A 856 29.23 -1.95 1.77
CA LEU A 856 29.17 -0.66 2.45
C LEU A 856 28.39 -0.74 3.77
N LEU A 857 27.27 -1.46 3.79
CA LEU A 857 26.46 -1.68 5.00
C LEU A 857 27.20 -2.54 6.04
N LEU A 858 27.92 -3.57 5.62
CA LEU A 858 28.76 -4.40 6.50
C LEU A 858 29.88 -3.57 7.15
N THR A 859 30.46 -2.63 6.43
CA THR A 859 31.43 -1.67 7.00
C THR A 859 30.75 -0.74 8.00
N ALA A 860 29.59 -0.18 7.67
CA ALA A 860 28.86 0.72 8.55
C ALA A 860 28.38 0.04 9.84
N ALA A 861 28.05 -1.26 9.80
CA ALA A 861 27.66 -2.04 10.98
C ALA A 861 28.77 -2.16 12.05
N LYS A 862 30.03 -1.86 11.69
CA LYS A 862 31.19 -1.84 12.60
C LYS A 862 31.46 -0.47 13.21
N SER A 863 30.59 0.51 12.99
CA SER A 863 30.76 1.87 13.51
C SER A 863 30.77 1.89 15.05
N THR A 864 31.52 2.84 15.60
CA THR A 864 31.49 3.17 17.04
C THR A 864 30.31 4.04 17.43
N GLN A 865 29.40 4.35 16.49
CA GLN A 865 28.23 5.18 16.72
C GLN A 865 26.95 4.36 16.54
N PRO A 866 26.13 4.21 17.60
CA PRO A 866 25.03 3.24 17.61
C PRO A 866 23.94 3.58 16.57
N ARG A 867 23.70 4.86 16.27
CA ARG A 867 22.77 5.27 15.22
C ARG A 867 23.19 4.79 13.82
N VAL A 868 24.48 4.89 13.50
CA VAL A 868 25.03 4.40 12.23
C VAL A 868 24.89 2.89 12.14
N VAL A 869 25.13 2.18 13.25
CA VAL A 869 24.93 0.73 13.35
C VAL A 869 23.47 0.35 13.15
N THR A 870 22.52 1.07 13.75
CA THR A 870 21.08 0.82 13.58
C THR A 870 20.63 1.00 12.12
N GLU A 871 21.05 2.06 11.44
CA GLU A 871 20.79 2.25 10.01
C GLU A 871 21.43 1.14 9.16
N ALA A 872 22.62 0.68 9.53
CA ALA A 872 23.29 -0.43 8.83
C ALA A 872 22.54 -1.75 9.01
N ILE A 873 22.06 -2.07 10.21
CA ILE A 873 21.22 -3.25 10.47
C ILE A 873 19.92 -3.16 9.68
N ARG A 874 19.27 -1.99 9.66
CA ARG A 874 18.09 -1.75 8.82
C ARG A 874 18.40 -2.09 7.36
N GLY A 875 19.49 -1.60 6.81
CA GLY A 875 19.91 -1.92 5.43
C GLY A 875 20.22 -3.41 5.22
N LEU A 876 21.01 -4.01 6.10
CA LEU A 876 21.41 -5.42 6.05
C LEU A 876 20.22 -6.37 6.12
N SER A 877 19.11 -5.95 6.75
CA SER A 877 17.89 -6.76 6.80
C SER A 877 17.31 -7.09 5.42
N PHE A 878 17.61 -6.32 4.36
CA PHE A 878 17.17 -6.62 3.00
C PHE A 878 18.04 -7.67 2.29
N PHE A 879 19.15 -8.10 2.89
CA PHE A 879 20.07 -9.07 2.32
C PHE A 879 19.94 -10.41 3.06
N SER A 880 19.36 -11.40 2.38
CA SER A 880 19.19 -12.76 2.89
C SER A 880 20.47 -13.59 2.78
N THR A 881 21.59 -13.07 3.32
CA THR A 881 22.91 -13.73 3.35
C THR A 881 23.37 -13.99 4.79
N THR A 882 24.16 -15.05 4.99
CA THR A 882 24.76 -15.34 6.30
C THR A 882 25.70 -14.21 6.74
N GLN A 883 26.48 -13.63 5.83
CA GLN A 883 27.37 -12.50 6.12
C GLN A 883 26.62 -11.28 6.69
N ALA A 884 25.45 -10.94 6.12
CA ALA A 884 24.63 -9.85 6.65
C ALA A 884 24.14 -10.17 8.07
N MET A 885 23.67 -11.41 8.30
CA MET A 885 23.17 -11.82 9.61
C MET A 885 24.26 -11.94 10.67
N ASP A 886 25.49 -12.33 10.29
CA ASP A 886 26.65 -12.29 11.17
C ASP A 886 26.95 -10.86 11.64
N ALA A 887 26.92 -9.88 10.72
CA ALA A 887 27.11 -8.48 11.08
C ALA A 887 26.00 -7.96 12.01
N VAL A 888 24.74 -8.37 11.80
CA VAL A 888 23.62 -8.05 12.71
C VAL A 888 23.87 -8.64 14.12
N LEU A 889 24.33 -9.88 14.22
CA LEU A 889 24.66 -10.52 15.49
C LEU A 889 25.87 -9.86 16.17
N ASN A 890 26.91 -9.51 15.42
CA ASN A 890 28.07 -8.77 15.92
C ASN A 890 27.66 -7.41 16.49
N ALA A 891 26.72 -6.72 15.85
CA ALA A 891 26.21 -5.45 16.35
C ALA A 891 25.46 -5.62 17.69
N MET A 892 24.66 -6.68 17.84
CA MET A 892 24.00 -7.00 19.12
C MET A 892 24.99 -7.25 20.26
N THR A 893 26.11 -7.93 19.98
CA THR A 893 27.12 -8.21 21.01
C THR A 893 28.02 -7.01 21.30
N THR A 894 28.17 -6.10 20.34
CA THR A 894 28.93 -4.86 20.50
C THR A 894 28.13 -3.80 21.27
N TRP A 895 26.81 -3.76 21.07
CA TRP A 895 25.90 -2.81 21.69
C TRP A 895 24.81 -3.50 22.54
N PRO A 896 25.17 -4.34 23.53
CA PRO A 896 24.19 -5.16 24.26
C PRO A 896 23.22 -4.35 25.12
N GLY A 897 23.60 -3.12 25.48
CA GLY A 897 22.76 -2.20 26.27
C GLY A 897 21.93 -1.22 25.45
N ASP A 898 22.13 -1.15 24.12
CA ASP A 898 21.38 -0.22 23.27
C ASP A 898 20.06 -0.87 22.82
N TYR A 899 18.95 -0.34 23.33
CA TYR A 899 17.60 -0.85 23.03
C TYR A 899 17.29 -0.83 21.53
N TRP A 900 17.68 0.24 20.83
CA TRP A 900 17.29 0.46 19.44
C TRP A 900 18.10 -0.40 18.48
N VAL A 901 19.40 -0.58 18.74
CA VAL A 901 20.23 -1.55 18.03
C VAL A 901 19.62 -2.95 18.21
N ARG A 902 19.28 -3.33 19.45
CA ARG A 902 18.70 -4.63 19.76
C ARG A 902 17.36 -4.86 19.05
N TYR A 903 16.44 -3.89 19.12
CA TYR A 903 15.12 -3.99 18.49
C TYR A 903 15.24 -4.15 16.97
N THR A 904 16.11 -3.35 16.35
CA THR A 904 16.31 -3.38 14.89
C THR A 904 16.97 -4.70 14.47
N ALA A 905 17.91 -5.20 15.26
CA ALA A 905 18.55 -6.50 15.03
C ALA A 905 17.57 -7.67 15.19
N ASP A 906 16.72 -7.65 16.22
CA ASP A 906 15.66 -8.66 16.40
C ASP A 906 14.72 -8.69 15.19
N ALA A 907 14.34 -7.52 14.66
CA ALA A 907 13.52 -7.44 13.45
C ALA A 907 14.26 -7.93 12.19
N ALA A 908 15.54 -7.59 12.04
CA ALA A 908 16.36 -8.05 10.91
C ALA A 908 16.54 -9.58 10.90
N LEU A 909 16.80 -10.18 12.08
CA LEU A 909 16.84 -11.62 12.26
C LEU A 909 15.46 -12.25 12.03
N GLY A 910 14.38 -11.59 12.47
CA GLY A 910 13.01 -12.04 12.23
C GLY A 910 12.64 -12.08 10.74
N ALA A 911 13.07 -11.08 9.97
CA ALA A 911 12.85 -11.00 8.52
C ALA A 911 13.69 -12.04 7.74
N ASN A 912 14.84 -12.45 8.28
CA ASN A 912 15.78 -13.37 7.62
C ASN A 912 15.88 -14.72 8.36
N LEU A 913 14.78 -15.17 8.96
CA LEU A 913 14.72 -16.40 9.75
C LEU A 913 15.26 -17.60 8.99
N GLU A 914 14.90 -17.76 7.72
CA GLU A 914 15.34 -18.88 6.88
C GLU A 914 16.87 -18.87 6.70
N THR A 915 17.44 -17.70 6.40
CA THR A 915 18.88 -17.53 6.15
C THR A 915 19.74 -17.81 7.38
N TRP A 916 19.53 -17.11 8.50
CA TRP A 916 20.43 -17.24 9.65
C TRP A 916 20.27 -18.58 10.33
N ARG A 917 19.06 -19.16 10.31
CA ARG A 917 18.81 -20.47 10.93
C ARG A 917 19.53 -21.58 10.19
N ALA A 918 19.44 -21.59 8.86
CA ALA A 918 20.18 -22.51 8.03
C ALA A 918 21.69 -22.37 8.26
N GLY A 919 22.21 -21.14 8.27
CA GLY A 919 23.63 -20.88 8.54
C GLY A 919 24.07 -21.32 9.94
N TYR A 920 23.26 -21.09 10.97
CA TYR A 920 23.57 -21.48 12.35
C TYR A 920 23.59 -23.00 12.54
N ILE A 921 22.59 -23.71 12.02
CA ILE A 921 22.53 -25.18 12.08
C ILE A 921 23.74 -25.81 11.36
N LYS A 922 24.17 -25.21 10.24
CA LYS A 922 25.37 -25.64 9.48
C LYS A 922 26.69 -25.21 10.12
N GLY A 923 26.68 -24.52 11.27
CA GLY A 923 27.90 -24.02 11.92
C GLY A 923 28.62 -22.90 11.15
N GLU A 924 27.91 -22.19 10.28
CA GLU A 924 28.41 -21.06 9.47
C GLU A 924 28.21 -19.71 10.16
N LEU A 925 27.33 -19.66 11.17
CA LEU A 925 27.06 -18.49 12.00
C LEU A 925 27.35 -18.79 13.47
N ALA A 926 27.73 -17.75 14.22
CA ALA A 926 28.10 -17.84 15.64
C ALA A 926 29.26 -18.82 15.95
N LYS A 927 30.06 -19.19 14.95
CA LYS A 927 31.18 -20.12 15.11
C LYS A 927 32.22 -19.54 16.07
N GLY A 928 32.41 -20.19 17.21
CA GLY A 928 33.35 -19.74 18.23
C GLY A 928 32.92 -18.47 18.99
N ASN A 929 31.67 -18.03 18.86
CA ASN A 929 31.11 -16.90 19.59
C ASN A 929 29.94 -17.37 20.49
N PRO A 930 30.21 -17.70 21.77
CA PRO A 930 29.18 -18.24 22.68
C PRO A 930 27.99 -17.32 22.90
N GLU A 931 28.19 -16.00 22.86
CA GLU A 931 27.11 -15.03 23.09
C GLU A 931 26.16 -14.96 21.90
N GLN A 932 26.70 -14.98 20.67
CA GLN A 932 25.86 -15.08 19.48
C GLN A 932 25.10 -16.40 19.44
N ALA A 933 25.76 -17.51 19.78
CA ALA A 933 25.10 -18.82 19.90
C ALA A 933 23.96 -18.74 20.92
N ARG A 934 24.19 -18.17 22.10
CA ARG A 934 23.16 -17.97 23.14
C ARG A 934 21.97 -17.13 22.64
N ILE A 935 22.21 -16.08 21.86
CA ILE A 935 21.14 -15.26 21.27
C ILE A 935 20.30 -16.10 20.30
N LEU A 936 20.96 -16.81 19.37
CA LEU A 936 20.28 -17.63 18.36
C LEU A 936 19.54 -18.81 19.00
N ASP A 937 20.16 -19.50 19.95
CA ASP A 937 19.53 -20.56 20.76
C ASP A 937 18.31 -20.02 21.51
N GLY A 938 18.39 -18.82 22.08
CA GLY A 938 17.26 -18.16 22.72
C GLY A 938 16.10 -17.87 21.75
N LEU A 939 16.41 -17.41 20.53
CA LEU A 939 15.42 -17.20 19.48
C LEU A 939 14.78 -18.51 18.99
N LEU A 940 15.58 -19.58 18.89
CA LEU A 940 15.09 -20.90 18.51
C LEU A 940 14.26 -21.55 19.63
N ALA A 941 14.67 -21.39 20.89
CA ALA A 941 13.98 -21.90 22.08
C ALA A 941 12.64 -21.19 22.36
N ALA A 942 12.45 -19.98 21.83
CA ALA A 942 11.18 -19.26 21.89
C ALA A 942 10.05 -20.00 21.13
N ASP A 943 10.37 -20.81 20.11
CA ASP A 943 9.42 -21.77 19.55
C ASP A 943 9.40 -23.03 20.42
N LYS A 944 8.54 -23.00 21.45
CA LYS A 944 8.38 -24.09 22.43
C LYS A 944 8.08 -25.46 21.79
N ARG A 945 7.60 -25.50 20.54
CA ARG A 945 7.33 -26.74 19.81
C ARG A 945 8.62 -27.48 19.45
N VAL A 946 9.74 -26.77 19.29
CA VAL A 946 11.00 -27.31 18.74
C VAL A 946 12.21 -27.08 19.62
N ALA A 947 12.04 -26.45 20.79
CA ALA A 947 13.13 -26.20 21.74
C ALA A 947 13.92 -27.48 22.09
N GLY A 948 13.24 -28.61 22.28
CA GLY A 948 13.87 -29.91 22.53
C GLY A 948 14.52 -30.56 21.31
N MET A 949 14.25 -30.07 20.10
CA MET A 949 14.67 -30.67 18.84
C MET A 949 16.01 -30.10 18.32
N ILE A 950 16.35 -28.87 18.71
CA ILE A 950 17.51 -28.11 18.21
C ILE A 950 18.84 -28.82 18.49
N PRO A 951 19.13 -29.32 19.72
CA PRO A 951 20.41 -29.99 19.98
C PRO A 951 20.60 -31.24 19.11
N HIS A 952 19.49 -31.92 18.79
CA HIS A 952 19.50 -33.10 17.94
C HIS A 952 19.73 -32.76 16.47
N LEU A 953 19.14 -31.68 15.96
CA LEU A 953 19.43 -31.20 14.61
C LEU A 953 20.87 -30.70 14.45
N GLN A 954 21.46 -30.08 15.48
CA GLN A 954 22.89 -29.70 15.46
C GLN A 954 23.80 -30.93 15.36
N VAL A 955 23.47 -32.02 16.06
CA VAL A 955 24.20 -33.30 15.95
C VAL A 955 24.09 -33.91 14.55
N LEU A 956 22.95 -33.74 13.88
CA LEU A 956 22.67 -34.38 12.60
C LEU A 956 23.09 -33.59 11.37
N LEU A 957 23.04 -32.26 11.45
CA LEU A 957 23.28 -31.35 10.34
C LEU A 957 24.54 -30.48 10.53
N GLY A 958 25.21 -30.59 11.67
CA GLY A 958 26.47 -29.92 11.94
C GLY A 958 27.61 -30.40 11.03
N LYS A 959 28.63 -29.56 10.85
CA LYS A 959 29.81 -29.86 10.04
C LYS A 959 30.76 -30.89 10.67
N ASP A 960 30.68 -31.07 11.98
CA ASP A 960 31.56 -31.99 12.73
C ASP A 960 31.04 -33.44 12.61
N GLN A 961 31.93 -34.39 12.34
CA GLN A 961 31.58 -35.81 12.33
C GLN A 961 31.19 -36.28 13.73
N GLN A 962 29.92 -36.66 13.88
CA GLN A 962 29.38 -37.26 15.11
C GLN A 962 29.36 -38.79 15.02
N PRO A 963 29.54 -39.52 16.14
CA PRO A 963 29.36 -40.98 16.17
C PRO A 963 27.96 -41.42 15.72
N GLU A 964 27.85 -42.55 15.03
CA GLU A 964 26.56 -43.07 14.53
C GLU A 964 25.53 -43.32 15.64
N GLU A 965 25.98 -43.67 16.85
CA GLU A 965 25.11 -43.80 18.01
C GLU A 965 24.48 -42.45 18.42
N ALA A 966 25.26 -41.36 18.36
CA ALA A 966 24.78 -40.02 18.68
C ALA A 966 23.77 -39.53 17.63
N LYS A 967 24.04 -39.80 16.34
CA LYS A 967 23.10 -39.52 15.25
C LYS A 967 21.80 -40.31 15.40
N SER A 968 21.88 -41.60 15.71
CA SER A 968 20.70 -42.45 15.91
C SER A 968 19.83 -41.97 17.07
N LYS A 969 20.44 -41.63 18.21
CA LYS A 969 19.74 -41.02 19.36
C LYS A 969 19.10 -39.68 19.00
N ALA A 970 19.80 -38.84 18.23
CA ALA A 970 19.29 -37.55 17.79
C ALA A 970 18.08 -37.69 16.82
N MET A 971 18.15 -38.61 15.86
CA MET A 971 17.02 -38.89 14.96
C MET A 971 15.79 -39.37 15.72
N GLN A 972 15.98 -40.28 16.69
CA GLN A 972 14.88 -40.77 17.51
C GLN A 972 14.24 -39.66 18.35
N ALA A 973 15.03 -38.77 18.94
CA ALA A 973 14.50 -37.64 19.70
C ALA A 973 13.72 -36.63 18.81
N ILE A 974 14.11 -36.46 17.55
CA ILE A 974 13.33 -35.68 16.57
C ILE A 974 11.99 -36.35 16.28
N VAL A 975 11.98 -37.68 16.08
CA VAL A 975 10.75 -38.46 15.86
C VAL A 975 9.77 -38.31 17.03
N ASP A 976 10.30 -38.31 18.25
CA ASP A 976 9.49 -38.24 19.47
C ASP A 976 8.96 -36.82 19.76
N THR A 977 9.45 -35.82 19.01
CA THR A 977 9.00 -34.42 19.14
C THR A 977 7.59 -34.26 18.56
N LYS A 978 6.68 -33.69 19.36
CA LYS A 978 5.27 -33.47 18.99
C LYS A 978 4.99 -31.98 18.76
N GLY A 979 3.88 -31.69 18.05
CA GLY A 979 3.36 -30.32 17.92
C GLY A 979 3.48 -29.70 16.53
N GLY A 980 3.76 -30.50 15.49
CA GLY A 980 3.71 -30.03 14.10
C GLY A 980 2.27 -29.81 13.62
N GLU A 981 2.11 -28.82 12.74
CA GLU A 981 0.84 -28.43 12.12
C GLU A 981 0.79 -28.87 10.64
N ILE A 982 -0.20 -29.71 10.29
CA ILE A 982 -0.34 -30.31 8.95
C ILE A 982 -0.46 -29.25 7.85
N SER A 983 -1.23 -28.18 8.07
CA SER A 983 -1.44 -27.12 7.08
C SER A 983 -0.16 -26.34 6.77
N LYS A 984 0.64 -26.04 7.79
CA LYS A 984 1.97 -25.43 7.63
C LYS A 984 2.94 -26.40 6.96
N GLY A 985 2.89 -27.68 7.34
CA GLY A 985 3.71 -28.73 6.74
C GLY A 985 3.46 -28.92 5.25
N ARG A 986 2.21 -28.80 4.81
CA ARG A 986 1.85 -28.80 3.39
C ARG A 986 2.49 -27.64 2.63
N ALA A 987 2.51 -26.44 3.21
CA ALA A 987 3.18 -25.29 2.60
C ALA A 987 4.71 -25.51 2.48
N VAL A 988 5.32 -26.16 3.48
CA VAL A 988 6.74 -26.55 3.43
C VAL A 988 6.99 -27.61 2.35
N PHE A 989 6.12 -28.61 2.22
CA PHE A 989 6.19 -29.63 1.16
C PHE A 989 6.09 -28.98 -0.24
N LEU A 990 5.12 -28.07 -0.41
CA LEU A 990 4.90 -27.33 -1.66
C LEU A 990 6.13 -26.54 -2.11
N ARG A 991 6.87 -25.96 -1.16
CA ARG A 991 8.06 -25.16 -1.45
C ARG A 991 9.31 -26.00 -1.72
N ASN A 992 9.51 -27.09 -0.97
CA ASN A 992 10.82 -27.75 -0.90
C ASN A 992 10.86 -29.15 -1.53
N CYS A 993 9.72 -29.84 -1.65
CA CYS A 993 9.69 -31.26 -2.01
C CYS A 993 9.05 -31.51 -3.39
N THR A 994 8.14 -30.63 -3.85
CA THR A 994 7.37 -30.79 -5.09
C THR A 994 8.19 -30.75 -6.37
N ALA A 995 9.40 -30.19 -6.32
CA ALA A 995 10.33 -30.24 -7.45
C ALA A 995 10.62 -31.69 -7.89
N CYS A 996 10.67 -32.62 -6.92
CA CYS A 996 10.98 -34.03 -7.18
C CYS A 996 9.84 -34.98 -6.84
N HIS A 997 9.06 -34.70 -5.78
CA HIS A 997 8.10 -35.64 -5.20
C HIS A 997 6.66 -35.22 -5.42
N LYS A 998 5.80 -36.20 -5.69
CA LYS A 998 4.35 -36.01 -5.81
C LYS A 998 3.64 -36.47 -4.54
N ALA A 999 2.72 -35.65 -4.02
CA ALA A 999 1.77 -36.03 -2.98
C ALA A 999 0.48 -35.21 -3.10
N THR A 1000 -0.68 -35.79 -2.80
CA THR A 1000 -1.97 -35.09 -2.84
C THR A 1000 -2.25 -34.39 -4.18
N ASN A 1001 -1.82 -35.00 -5.29
CA ASN A 1001 -1.84 -34.45 -6.66
C ASN A 1001 -0.96 -33.21 -6.90
N GLU A 1002 -0.03 -32.90 -6.01
CA GLU A 1002 0.92 -31.79 -6.14
C GLU A 1002 2.36 -32.30 -6.28
N GLY A 1003 3.14 -31.69 -7.17
CA GLY A 1003 4.56 -32.01 -7.39
C GLY A 1003 4.84 -32.96 -8.55
N SER A 1004 6.12 -33.28 -8.73
CA SER A 1004 6.65 -34.08 -9.86
C SER A 1004 6.86 -35.55 -9.48
N GLU A 1005 6.97 -36.43 -10.46
CA GLU A 1005 7.23 -37.87 -10.26
C GLU A 1005 8.69 -38.23 -10.60
N PHE A 1006 9.64 -37.32 -10.35
CA PHE A 1006 11.07 -37.60 -10.54
C PHE A 1006 11.64 -38.45 -9.40
N GLY A 1007 11.21 -38.16 -8.17
CA GLY A 1007 11.44 -38.96 -6.98
C GLY A 1007 10.24 -39.85 -6.65
N PRO A 1008 10.32 -40.66 -5.58
CA PRO A 1008 9.21 -41.47 -5.11
C PRO A 1008 7.94 -40.64 -4.89
N ILE A 1009 6.79 -41.14 -5.37
CA ILE A 1009 5.47 -40.63 -4.98
C ILE A 1009 5.32 -40.82 -3.47
N LEU A 1010 4.93 -39.78 -2.74
CA LEU A 1010 4.81 -39.75 -1.28
C LEU A 1010 3.36 -39.89 -0.79
N ASP A 1011 2.40 -40.12 -1.69
CA ASP A 1011 1.07 -40.58 -1.29
C ASP A 1011 1.19 -41.86 -0.46
N LYS A 1012 0.46 -41.91 0.66
CA LYS A 1012 0.51 -43.04 1.62
C LYS A 1012 1.92 -43.32 2.16
N VAL A 1013 2.82 -42.35 2.19
CA VAL A 1013 4.20 -42.57 2.67
C VAL A 1013 4.22 -42.95 4.16
N ALA A 1014 3.29 -42.44 4.97
CA ALA A 1014 3.17 -42.81 6.37
C ALA A 1014 2.75 -44.27 6.59
N SER A 1015 2.17 -44.91 5.56
CA SER A 1015 1.82 -46.34 5.56
C SER A 1015 2.97 -47.23 5.07
N ARG A 1016 4.03 -46.65 4.50
CA ARG A 1016 5.18 -47.37 3.91
C ARG A 1016 6.48 -47.18 4.70
N LEU A 1017 6.69 -46.01 5.30
CA LEU A 1017 7.90 -45.68 6.05
C LEU A 1017 7.56 -45.33 7.49
N THR A 1018 8.41 -45.77 8.42
CA THR A 1018 8.30 -45.34 9.81
C THR A 1018 8.68 -43.85 9.92
N PRO A 1019 8.21 -43.13 10.95
CA PRO A 1019 8.64 -41.75 11.21
C PRO A 1019 10.16 -41.61 11.28
N TYR A 1020 10.86 -42.60 11.85
CA TYR A 1020 12.33 -42.63 11.87
C TYR A 1020 12.92 -42.66 10.46
N LYS A 1021 12.41 -43.53 9.57
CA LYS A 1021 12.86 -43.62 8.19
C LYS A 1021 12.55 -42.37 7.37
N LEU A 1022 11.46 -41.66 7.68
CA LEU A 1022 11.16 -40.35 7.09
C LEU A 1022 12.21 -39.30 7.49
N VAL A 1023 12.55 -39.23 8.78
CA VAL A 1023 13.59 -38.32 9.28
C VAL A 1023 14.96 -38.66 8.67
N GLU A 1024 15.34 -39.94 8.66
CA GLU A 1024 16.60 -40.41 8.07
C GLU A 1024 16.71 -40.04 6.58
N SER A 1025 15.64 -40.24 5.80
CA SER A 1025 15.63 -39.93 4.37
C SER A 1025 15.80 -38.44 4.06
N MET A 1026 15.35 -37.55 4.95
CA MET A 1026 15.48 -36.10 4.79
C MET A 1026 16.82 -35.55 5.28
N ILE A 1027 17.41 -36.19 6.30
CA ILE A 1027 18.68 -35.77 6.92
C ILE A 1027 19.87 -36.37 6.17
N ASN A 1028 19.77 -37.64 5.79
CA ASN A 1028 20.79 -38.39 5.05
C ASN A 1028 20.13 -39.10 3.86
N PRO A 1029 19.87 -38.38 2.75
CA PRO A 1029 19.24 -38.98 1.56
C PRO A 1029 20.09 -40.08 0.92
N ASN A 1030 21.36 -40.22 1.29
CA ASN A 1030 22.30 -41.25 0.82
C ASN A 1030 22.30 -42.52 1.68
N ALA A 1031 21.58 -42.56 2.81
CA ALA A 1031 21.53 -43.72 3.70
C ALA A 1031 20.97 -44.97 3.00
N GLU A 1032 19.95 -44.80 2.15
CA GLU A 1032 19.29 -45.88 1.43
C GLU A 1032 18.73 -45.33 0.11
N VAL A 1033 19.30 -45.75 -1.02
CA VAL A 1033 18.96 -45.20 -2.35
C VAL A 1033 18.69 -46.32 -3.34
N ASP A 1034 17.51 -46.30 -3.95
CA ASP A 1034 17.20 -47.17 -5.09
C ASP A 1034 18.04 -46.74 -6.30
N LYS A 1035 18.61 -47.71 -7.04
CA LYS A 1035 19.46 -47.48 -8.21
C LYS A 1035 18.82 -46.52 -9.23
N LYS A 1036 17.49 -46.52 -9.36
CA LYS A 1036 16.78 -45.63 -10.30
C LYS A 1036 16.83 -44.15 -9.90
N TYR A 1037 17.21 -43.82 -8.67
CA TYR A 1037 17.34 -42.45 -8.17
C TYR A 1037 18.80 -42.01 -8.00
N TYR A 1038 19.75 -42.81 -8.49
CA TYR A 1038 21.17 -42.46 -8.46
C TYR A 1038 21.44 -41.19 -9.27
N ALA A 1039 22.26 -40.32 -8.70
CA ALA A 1039 22.75 -39.13 -9.37
C ALA A 1039 23.66 -39.53 -10.55
N THR A 1040 23.55 -38.79 -11.64
CA THR A 1040 24.40 -38.92 -12.83
C THR A 1040 25.14 -37.62 -13.03
N VAL A 1041 26.46 -37.72 -13.16
CA VAL A 1041 27.36 -36.62 -13.50
C VAL A 1041 27.73 -36.74 -14.96
N LEU A 1042 27.54 -35.64 -15.71
CA LEU A 1042 27.97 -35.49 -17.10
C LEU A 1042 29.04 -34.41 -17.17
N SER A 1043 30.16 -34.75 -17.80
CA SER A 1043 31.19 -33.78 -18.22
C SER A 1043 30.99 -33.52 -19.70
N THR A 1044 30.72 -32.27 -20.07
CA THR A 1044 30.51 -31.87 -21.47
C THR A 1044 31.77 -31.31 -22.09
N SER A 1045 31.87 -31.36 -23.43
CA SER A 1045 33.05 -30.94 -24.19
C SER A 1045 33.39 -29.45 -24.10
N ASP A 1046 32.47 -28.64 -23.57
CA ASP A 1046 32.69 -27.23 -23.24
C ASP A 1046 33.20 -27.01 -21.79
N GLY A 1047 33.60 -28.09 -21.11
CA GLY A 1047 34.19 -28.06 -19.77
C GLY A 1047 33.19 -27.89 -18.63
N LYS A 1048 31.87 -28.08 -18.87
CA LYS A 1048 30.85 -28.00 -17.82
C LYS A 1048 30.58 -29.36 -17.20
N THR A 1049 30.31 -29.36 -15.89
CA THR A 1049 29.85 -30.53 -15.15
C THR A 1049 28.39 -30.36 -14.78
N ILE A 1050 27.54 -31.33 -15.15
CA ILE A 1050 26.12 -31.34 -14.85
C ILE A 1050 25.82 -32.55 -13.97
N ASN A 1051 25.34 -32.30 -12.76
CA ASN A 1051 24.95 -33.33 -11.80
C ASN A 1051 23.42 -33.35 -11.64
N GLY A 1052 22.79 -34.51 -11.73
CA GLY A 1052 21.35 -34.63 -11.52
C GLY A 1052 20.78 -36.02 -11.77
N LEU A 1053 19.46 -36.14 -11.71
CA LEU A 1053 18.75 -37.39 -11.98
C LEU A 1053 18.65 -37.64 -13.49
N LEU A 1054 19.07 -38.81 -13.96
CA LEU A 1054 18.86 -39.24 -15.34
C LEU A 1054 17.38 -39.56 -15.56
N LEU A 1055 16.71 -38.78 -16.42
CA LEU A 1055 15.29 -38.98 -16.75
C LEU A 1055 15.10 -39.86 -17.98
N SER A 1056 15.91 -39.65 -19.02
CA SER A 1056 15.90 -40.44 -20.24
C SER A 1056 17.23 -40.35 -20.97
N GLU A 1057 17.56 -41.41 -21.72
CA GLU A 1057 18.75 -41.46 -22.57
C GLU A 1057 18.38 -42.13 -23.89
N THR A 1058 18.74 -41.48 -24.99
CA THR A 1058 18.61 -41.99 -26.36
C THR A 1058 19.97 -41.93 -27.05
N LYS A 1059 20.04 -42.37 -28.32
CA LYS A 1059 21.28 -42.28 -29.11
C LYS A 1059 21.71 -40.83 -29.37
N ASP A 1060 20.76 -39.91 -29.41
CA ASP A 1060 21.01 -38.52 -29.81
C ASP A 1060 21.08 -37.55 -28.63
N GLU A 1061 20.39 -37.86 -27.53
CA GLU A 1061 20.31 -36.97 -26.36
C GLU A 1061 20.19 -37.70 -25.01
N VAL A 1062 20.72 -37.05 -23.98
CA VAL A 1062 20.58 -37.39 -22.56
C VAL A 1062 19.79 -36.28 -21.86
N VAL A 1063 18.75 -36.65 -21.12
CA VAL A 1063 17.93 -35.72 -20.33
C VAL A 1063 18.21 -35.92 -18.85
N ILE A 1064 18.75 -34.89 -18.21
CA ILE A 1064 19.00 -34.85 -16.76
C ILE A 1064 18.14 -33.79 -16.09
N PHE A 1065 17.64 -34.09 -14.89
CA PHE A 1065 17.07 -33.09 -13.98
C PHE A 1065 18.12 -32.66 -12.95
N ASP A 1066 18.56 -31.40 -13.00
CA ASP A 1066 19.66 -30.87 -12.16
C ASP A 1066 19.20 -30.40 -10.76
N GLY A 1067 17.99 -30.79 -10.34
CA GLY A 1067 17.37 -30.31 -9.11
C GLY A 1067 16.61 -28.98 -9.26
N LYS A 1068 16.74 -28.28 -10.40
CA LYS A 1068 15.98 -27.06 -10.71
C LYS A 1068 15.20 -27.17 -12.01
N GLN A 1069 15.81 -27.74 -13.05
CA GLN A 1069 15.22 -27.84 -14.38
C GLN A 1069 15.68 -29.10 -15.12
N LYS A 1070 14.93 -29.47 -16.16
CA LYS A 1070 15.37 -30.49 -17.11
C LYS A 1070 16.40 -29.88 -18.07
N ARG A 1071 17.48 -30.60 -18.32
CA ARG A 1071 18.50 -30.29 -19.31
C ARG A 1071 18.57 -31.42 -20.32
N THR A 1072 18.43 -31.08 -21.59
CA THR A 1072 18.66 -31.99 -22.71
C THR A 1072 20.04 -31.68 -23.28
N ILE A 1073 20.90 -32.69 -23.30
CA ILE A 1073 22.30 -32.58 -23.75
C ILE A 1073 22.47 -33.58 -24.88
N LYS A 1074 23.04 -33.16 -26.01
CA LYS A 1074 23.30 -34.09 -27.10
C LYS A 1074 24.35 -35.09 -26.66
N THR A 1075 24.15 -36.37 -26.99
CA THR A 1075 25.10 -37.42 -26.60
C THR A 1075 26.51 -37.17 -27.18
N ALA A 1076 26.60 -36.50 -28.33
CA ALA A 1076 27.86 -36.09 -28.95
C ALA A 1076 28.64 -35.02 -28.15
N ASP A 1077 27.97 -34.27 -27.28
CA ASP A 1077 28.58 -33.20 -26.48
C ASP A 1077 29.03 -33.68 -25.09
N ILE A 1078 28.88 -34.98 -24.79
CA ILE A 1078 29.22 -35.60 -23.51
C ILE A 1078 30.55 -36.33 -23.65
N GLU A 1079 31.56 -35.87 -22.91
CA GLU A 1079 32.88 -36.51 -22.85
C GLU A 1079 32.91 -37.67 -21.85
N GLU A 1080 32.27 -37.47 -20.69
CA GLU A 1080 32.22 -38.47 -19.63
C GLU A 1080 30.85 -38.50 -18.96
N LYS A 1081 30.34 -39.71 -18.69
CA LYS A 1081 29.13 -39.95 -17.92
C LYS A 1081 29.44 -40.90 -16.78
N GLN A 1082 29.23 -40.44 -15.56
CA GLN A 1082 29.42 -41.22 -14.35
C GLN A 1082 28.13 -41.28 -13.53
N MET A 1083 27.65 -42.49 -13.24
CA MET A 1083 26.57 -42.69 -12.28
C MET A 1083 27.16 -42.83 -10.88
N LEU A 1084 26.74 -41.97 -9.96
CA LEU A 1084 27.16 -41.99 -8.56
C LEU A 1084 26.23 -42.90 -7.76
N LYS A 1085 26.77 -43.70 -6.83
CA LYS A 1085 25.97 -44.47 -5.85
C LYS A 1085 25.40 -43.56 -4.74
N GLN A 1086 24.99 -42.36 -5.11
CA GLN A 1086 24.46 -41.31 -4.26
C GLN A 1086 23.09 -40.89 -4.81
N SER A 1087 22.19 -40.49 -3.92
CA SER A 1087 20.88 -39.96 -4.24
C SER A 1087 20.97 -38.69 -5.06
N SER A 1088 20.03 -38.54 -5.98
CA SER A 1088 19.75 -37.27 -6.66
C SER A 1088 19.01 -36.25 -5.78
N MET A 1089 18.50 -36.67 -4.61
CA MET A 1089 17.98 -35.76 -3.59
C MET A 1089 19.14 -34.98 -2.96
N PRO A 1090 19.11 -33.63 -2.93
CA PRO A 1090 20.21 -32.83 -2.40
C PRO A 1090 20.49 -33.10 -0.92
N GLU A 1091 21.76 -33.25 -0.57
CA GLU A 1091 22.20 -33.26 0.83
C GLU A 1091 21.92 -31.89 1.49
N GLY A 1092 21.66 -31.90 2.80
CA GLY A 1092 21.44 -30.67 3.57
C GLY A 1092 20.07 -30.03 3.41
N LEU A 1093 19.10 -30.71 2.77
CA LEU A 1093 17.72 -30.24 2.63
C LEU A 1093 17.06 -29.93 3.98
N ALA A 1094 17.26 -30.80 4.98
CA ALA A 1094 16.79 -30.56 6.34
C ALA A 1094 17.37 -29.29 6.98
N GLY A 1095 18.57 -28.87 6.57
CA GLY A 1095 19.21 -27.62 7.02
C GLY A 1095 18.73 -26.39 6.25
N ALA A 1096 17.95 -26.55 5.18
CA ALA A 1096 17.31 -25.46 4.43
C ALA A 1096 15.92 -25.11 4.97
N MET A 1097 15.40 -25.88 5.93
CA MET A 1097 14.12 -25.62 6.60
C MET A 1097 14.31 -25.37 8.09
N SER A 1098 13.40 -24.58 8.63
CA SER A 1098 13.32 -24.31 10.06
C SER A 1098 12.99 -25.59 10.84
N PRO A 1099 13.58 -25.93 12.00
CA PRO A 1099 13.05 -26.97 12.89
C PRO A 1099 11.52 -26.97 13.08
N GLY A 1100 10.88 -25.79 13.12
CA GLY A 1100 9.41 -25.71 13.14
C GLY A 1100 8.77 -26.22 11.85
N GLU A 1101 9.36 -25.85 10.71
CA GLU A 1101 8.94 -26.31 9.39
C GLU A 1101 9.24 -27.79 9.18
N PHE A 1102 10.36 -28.30 9.69
CA PHE A 1102 10.70 -29.73 9.67
C PHE A 1102 9.69 -30.53 10.48
N LEU A 1103 9.33 -30.05 11.68
CA LEU A 1103 8.30 -30.65 12.51
C LEU A 1103 6.90 -30.57 11.85
N ASP A 1104 6.56 -29.44 11.25
CA ASP A 1104 5.31 -29.25 10.52
C ASP A 1104 5.26 -30.18 9.27
N LEU A 1105 6.37 -30.30 8.52
CA LEU A 1105 6.52 -31.20 7.37
C LEU A 1105 6.39 -32.66 7.78
N MET A 1106 7.02 -33.07 8.88
CA MET A 1106 6.86 -34.41 9.46
C MET A 1106 5.39 -34.69 9.83
N ALA A 1107 4.66 -33.70 10.36
CA ALA A 1107 3.24 -33.84 10.64
C ALA A 1107 2.41 -33.99 9.34
N PHE A 1108 2.74 -33.25 8.29
CA PHE A 1108 2.10 -33.39 6.98
C PHE A 1108 2.39 -34.76 6.35
N LEU A 1109 3.66 -35.16 6.22
CA LEU A 1109 4.02 -36.47 5.66
C LEU A 1109 3.43 -37.62 6.49
N GLY A 1110 3.40 -37.49 7.82
CA GLY A 1110 2.75 -38.43 8.73
C GLY A 1110 1.22 -38.49 8.61
N SER A 1111 0.59 -37.47 8.01
CA SER A 1111 -0.84 -37.43 7.70
C SER A 1111 -1.20 -38.15 6.39
N LEU A 1112 -0.22 -38.37 5.51
CA LEU A 1112 -0.39 -39.06 4.22
C LEU A 1112 -0.46 -40.58 4.43
N LYS A 1113 -1.61 -41.07 4.89
CA LYS A 1113 -1.88 -42.49 5.19
C LYS A 1113 -2.51 -43.24 4.03
#